data_AF-A0A1S3QXX9-F1
#
_entry.id   AF-A0A1S3QXX9-F1
#
_cell.length_a   1.000
_cell.length_b   1.000
_cell.length_c   1.000
_cell.angle_alpha   90.00
_cell.angle_beta   90.00
_cell.angle_gamma   90.00
#
_symmetry.space_group_name_H-M   'P 1'
#
loop_
_entity.id
_entity.type
_entity.pdbx_description
1 polymer ?
#
loop_
_entity_poly.entity_id
_entity_poly.type
_entity_poly.pdbx_seq_one_letter_code
_entity_poly.pdbx_strand_id
1 'polypeptide(L)'
;MTGLEDHYENKLTLSTALEINDNTTSDEPLTTMQSLPGAFLKKLMMANVNARSVKCMSTDQEVSNYGVDNLYTDTDSSNVINPLDLITALFLCSDGFLQQETVQKMSMCQFAVPLLLPNCDTKQSTLMLWALRDIVRKFRPSSQTATNAFVEDRIVVSDIPIVSFVRLGESSLSKSQILNKLLSNPQQYHDTFVHHDMECGDVPRQISDGLVEISWYFPSGNRNIDMFTEPVAVANLRGDIKSFETQFSFLCQTSAAVYIFIDDFEADFKVLEGKITKAELFLVVNSQKKTFSVDTLTKMITNCRINPTNVIVKKKQNDAEFVKTLQSSVGDVMEKIKNRLTIENMVDVAHQFGILVDEDSDECQSARKTADEITRNIKDTIQFKDKQLPLQGQIWKELSQLEKERCRLRNAGDQDIEHYKSSLNKKEAELRKKQNKCDMSDAMASFIYGMSRSGPERSYFLKWMRINLDNLSRQNLSALRDRYKDLCQNSPEKKDEIKDLDKQLSDCSLGLEHFLRELGQLYEAACSLPEDSPQRQQMEHLPGLCAQMLLDGFPIELVDGDASNIPLKWISAVLTQLHTLVESNSKIRVVTVLGVQSTGKSTLLNTMFGVQFAVSSGRCTRGAFMLLIKVNKELKEELKCDFIMIIDTEGLKSPELAQLDDSHEHDNELATLVIGLSDVTIINIAMENSTEMKDILQIVVHAFIRMKEVGKKPICHFVHQNVSDMSAHDNNMRDRKKLLEQLNEMTLAAARMEKKENITKFTDVMEYDPDTSSCYIPGLWHGTPPMAPVNAGYSEAVYSFKKTLMKDFRNCQSNDDMTHFLKWTQSLWESVKFEKFIFSFRNSLVADAYSRLCSEYNGWEWTFQKEMYKWMVSAETKMSNIVMTDQHPQRSIRDVLQDLMIEASGKLSLEEKEI
;
A
#
# COMPACT_ATOMS: atom_id res chain seq x y z
N MET A 1 -1.93 -24.14 25.50
CA MET A 1 -3.27 -24.35 24.88
C MET A 1 -3.36 -23.85 23.43
N THR A 2 -2.86 -22.67 23.10
CA THR A 2 -2.90 -22.08 21.74
C THR A 2 -1.82 -22.57 20.79
N GLY A 3 -0.87 -23.41 21.24
CA GLY A 3 0.28 -23.84 20.43
C GLY A 3 1.35 -22.77 20.23
N LEU A 4 1.29 -21.66 20.96
CA LEU A 4 2.23 -20.53 20.84
C LEU A 4 3.41 -20.60 21.83
N GLU A 5 3.57 -21.71 22.55
CA GLU A 5 4.55 -21.84 23.64
C GLU A 5 5.99 -21.64 23.15
N ASP A 6 6.35 -22.25 22.00
CA ASP A 6 7.67 -22.08 21.37
C ASP A 6 7.92 -20.64 20.89
N HIS A 7 6.84 -19.89 20.63
CA HIS A 7 6.89 -18.51 20.15
C HIS A 7 6.99 -17.47 21.27
N TYR A 8 6.94 -17.89 22.53
CA TYR A 8 7.19 -16.99 23.64
C TYR A 8 8.66 -16.54 23.67
N GLU A 9 9.60 -17.45 23.40
CA GLU A 9 11.02 -17.12 23.22
C GLU A 9 11.35 -16.78 21.76
N ASN A 10 10.85 -17.56 20.80
CA ASN A 10 11.08 -17.35 19.36
C ASN A 10 9.91 -16.62 18.71
N LYS A 11 9.86 -15.30 18.90
CA LYS A 11 8.75 -14.45 18.48
C LYS A 11 8.33 -14.70 17.01
N LEU A 12 7.02 -14.74 16.78
CA LEU A 12 6.42 -14.71 15.45
C LEU A 12 6.78 -13.40 14.76
N THR A 13 7.27 -13.51 13.52
CA THR A 13 7.66 -12.36 12.71
C THR A 13 6.56 -11.98 11.73
N LEU A 14 6.62 -10.73 11.25
CA LEU A 14 5.75 -10.27 10.17
C LEU A 14 5.90 -11.13 8.90
N SER A 15 7.12 -11.56 8.56
CA SER A 15 7.37 -12.41 7.40
C SER A 15 6.70 -13.78 7.50
N THR A 16 6.61 -14.36 8.70
CA THR A 16 5.86 -15.61 8.94
C THR A 16 4.35 -15.39 8.78
N ALA A 17 3.81 -14.26 9.24
CA ALA A 17 2.39 -13.94 9.10
C ALA A 17 1.96 -13.67 7.64
N LEU A 18 2.87 -13.17 6.80
CA LEU A 18 2.64 -12.89 5.39
C LEU A 18 2.87 -14.11 4.48
N GLU A 19 3.49 -15.18 4.99
CA GLU A 19 3.79 -16.40 4.22
C GLU A 19 2.51 -17.04 3.67
N ILE A 20 2.55 -17.46 2.40
CA ILE A 20 1.42 -18.19 1.78
C ILE A 20 1.47 -19.64 2.24
N ASN A 21 0.46 -20.07 2.99
CA ASN A 21 0.30 -21.42 3.53
C ASN A 21 -1.14 -21.94 3.35
N ASP A 22 -1.38 -23.22 3.64
CA ASP A 22 -2.71 -23.85 3.53
C ASP A 22 -3.76 -23.10 4.34
N ASN A 23 -3.40 -22.61 5.52
CA ASN A 23 -4.28 -21.79 6.32
C ASN A 23 -4.70 -20.53 5.56
N THR A 24 -3.87 -19.90 4.72
CA THR A 24 -4.20 -18.70 3.94
C THR A 24 -5.08 -18.94 2.71
N THR A 25 -5.24 -20.18 2.24
CA THR A 25 -5.93 -20.52 0.98
C THR A 25 -7.08 -21.52 1.15
N SER A 26 -7.13 -22.24 2.27
CA SER A 26 -8.17 -23.22 2.60
C SER A 26 -9.34 -22.61 3.37
N ASP A 27 -10.53 -23.16 3.12
CA ASP A 27 -11.77 -22.91 3.88
C ASP A 27 -12.10 -24.06 4.84
N GLU A 28 -11.15 -24.96 5.09
CA GLU A 28 -11.37 -26.08 5.99
C GLU A 28 -11.75 -25.60 7.40
N PRO A 29 -12.75 -26.24 8.03
CA PRO A 29 -13.19 -25.87 9.36
C PRO A 29 -12.05 -26.12 10.36
N LEU A 30 -11.90 -25.19 11.32
CA LEU A 30 -10.85 -25.28 12.34
C LEU A 30 -11.14 -26.46 13.26
N THR A 31 -10.30 -27.49 13.17
CA THR A 31 -10.43 -28.74 13.93
C THR A 31 -9.63 -28.73 15.23
N THR A 32 -8.67 -27.81 15.40
CA THR A 32 -7.74 -27.79 16.55
C THR A 32 -7.57 -26.39 17.15
N MET A 33 -7.41 -26.31 18.47
CA MET A 33 -7.18 -25.05 19.19
C MET A 33 -5.86 -24.36 18.80
N GLN A 34 -4.89 -25.12 18.29
CA GLN A 34 -3.60 -24.62 17.82
C GLN A 34 -3.71 -23.84 16.50
N SER A 35 -4.78 -24.04 15.72
CA SER A 35 -5.00 -23.29 14.47
C SER A 35 -5.73 -21.96 14.66
N LEU A 36 -6.31 -21.71 15.85
CA LEU A 36 -7.03 -20.46 16.15
C LEU A 36 -6.17 -19.19 15.99
N PRO A 37 -4.93 -19.11 16.49
CA PRO A 37 -4.11 -17.91 16.34
C PRO A 37 -3.78 -17.60 14.87
N GLY A 38 -3.47 -18.64 14.09
CA GLY A 38 -3.21 -18.50 12.65
C GLY A 38 -4.45 -18.05 11.87
N ALA A 39 -5.62 -18.58 12.20
CA ALA A 39 -6.89 -18.18 11.58
C ALA A 39 -7.29 -16.74 11.95
N PHE A 40 -7.07 -16.33 13.20
CA PHE A 40 -7.25 -14.94 13.63
C PHE A 40 -6.33 -14.00 12.84
N LEU A 41 -5.03 -14.29 12.79
CA LEU A 41 -4.05 -13.47 12.07
C LEU A 41 -4.39 -13.39 10.57
N LYS A 42 -4.72 -14.52 9.92
CA LYS A 42 -5.15 -14.53 8.51
C LYS A 42 -6.31 -13.58 8.25
N LYS A 43 -7.42 -13.75 8.98
CA LYS A 43 -8.61 -12.92 8.81
C LYS A 43 -8.29 -11.44 9.08
N LEU A 44 -7.49 -11.17 10.11
CA LEU A 44 -7.09 -9.83 10.48
C LEU A 44 -6.20 -9.15 9.44
N MET A 45 -5.21 -9.84 8.87
CA MET A 45 -4.33 -9.29 7.82
C MET A 45 -5.12 -8.86 6.57
N MET A 46 -6.27 -9.51 6.34
CA MET A 46 -7.24 -9.18 5.31
C MET A 46 -8.27 -8.13 5.73
N ALA A 47 -8.09 -7.50 6.89
CA ALA A 47 -9.03 -6.53 7.49
C ALA A 47 -10.47 -7.04 7.59
N ASN A 48 -10.64 -8.35 7.83
CA ASN A 48 -11.96 -8.95 7.99
C ASN A 48 -12.49 -8.69 9.40
N VAL A 49 -13.64 -8.01 9.50
CA VAL A 49 -14.29 -7.67 10.79
C VAL A 49 -14.76 -8.89 11.59
N ASN A 50 -14.84 -10.08 10.96
CA ASN A 50 -15.15 -11.34 11.64
C ASN A 50 -13.92 -12.03 12.22
N ALA A 51 -12.76 -11.37 12.26
CA ALA A 51 -11.52 -11.95 12.78
C ALA A 51 -11.60 -12.34 14.28
N ARG A 52 -12.47 -11.73 15.09
CA ARG A 52 -12.66 -12.10 16.51
C ARG A 52 -13.61 -13.29 16.74
N SER A 53 -14.37 -13.67 15.72
CA SER A 53 -15.36 -14.76 15.73
C SER A 53 -14.75 -16.07 15.23
N VAL A 54 -13.57 -16.45 15.75
CA VAL A 54 -12.86 -17.67 15.34
C VAL A 54 -13.12 -18.74 16.39
N LYS A 55 -13.72 -19.86 15.98
CA LYS A 55 -14.10 -20.97 16.84
C LYS A 55 -13.72 -22.31 16.20
N CYS A 56 -13.32 -23.29 17.02
CA CYS A 56 -13.19 -24.67 16.59
C CYS A 56 -14.58 -25.31 16.46
N MET A 57 -14.88 -25.90 15.30
CA MET A 57 -16.14 -26.62 15.10
C MET A 57 -15.95 -28.08 15.51
N SER A 58 -16.75 -28.58 16.45
CA SER A 58 -16.90 -30.02 16.64
C SER A 58 -17.79 -30.58 15.53
N THR A 59 -17.45 -31.75 14.98
CA THR A 59 -18.14 -32.38 13.84
C THR A 59 -19.59 -32.81 14.12
N ASP A 60 -20.10 -32.66 15.35
CA ASP A 60 -21.41 -33.16 15.80
C ASP A 60 -22.30 -32.05 16.38
N GLN A 61 -22.56 -30.97 15.64
CA GLN A 61 -23.66 -30.05 15.98
C GLN A 61 -24.94 -30.40 15.22
N GLU A 62 -25.53 -31.55 15.53
CA GLU A 62 -26.97 -31.69 15.37
C GLU A 62 -27.66 -30.73 16.35
N VAL A 63 -28.77 -30.11 15.94
CA VAL A 63 -29.58 -29.26 16.84
C VAL A 63 -30.10 -30.13 17.98
N SER A 64 -29.37 -30.16 19.09
CA SER A 64 -29.74 -30.93 20.27
C SER A 64 -30.92 -30.23 20.96
N ASN A 65 -32.12 -30.76 20.75
CA ASN A 65 -33.27 -30.45 21.58
C ASN A 65 -33.01 -31.05 22.98
N TYR A 66 -32.32 -30.29 23.84
CA TYR A 66 -32.15 -30.69 25.23
C TYR A 66 -33.53 -30.72 25.91
N GLY A 67 -34.00 -31.93 26.25
CA GLY A 67 -35.10 -32.11 27.18
C GLY A 67 -34.74 -31.50 28.54
N VAL A 68 -35.76 -31.11 29.32
CA VAL A 68 -35.63 -30.45 30.64
C VAL A 68 -34.70 -31.23 31.60
N ASP A 69 -34.55 -32.53 31.41
CA ASP A 69 -33.71 -33.40 32.25
C ASP A 69 -32.20 -33.32 31.97
N ASN A 70 -31.76 -32.69 30.87
CA ASN A 70 -30.33 -32.53 30.51
C ASN A 70 -29.76 -31.12 30.81
N LEU A 71 -30.47 -30.29 31.58
CA LEU A 71 -30.04 -28.92 31.94
C LEU A 71 -28.77 -28.84 32.80
N TYR A 72 -28.28 -29.96 33.35
CA TYR A 72 -27.15 -30.01 34.28
C TYR A 72 -25.91 -30.75 33.76
N THR A 73 -25.95 -31.24 32.52
CA THR A 73 -24.77 -31.82 31.87
C THR A 73 -24.29 -30.87 30.78
N ASP A 74 -23.57 -29.82 31.19
CA ASP A 74 -22.73 -29.02 30.29
C ASP A 74 -21.54 -29.88 29.85
N THR A 75 -21.77 -30.73 28.85
CA THR A 75 -20.69 -31.39 28.12
C THR A 75 -20.21 -30.49 26.98
N ASP A 76 -18.90 -30.22 27.02
CA ASP A 76 -18.02 -29.71 25.96
C ASP A 76 -17.76 -28.19 25.85
N SER A 77 -17.20 -27.62 26.92
CA SER A 77 -16.41 -26.36 26.91
C SER A 77 -14.92 -26.55 26.56
N SER A 78 -14.53 -27.68 25.97
CA SER A 78 -13.11 -28.04 25.84
C SER A 78 -12.35 -27.31 24.71
N ASN A 79 -13.04 -26.67 23.76
CA ASN A 79 -12.43 -26.12 22.53
C ASN A 79 -12.78 -24.64 22.24
N VAL A 80 -12.86 -23.78 23.26
CA VAL A 80 -13.17 -22.34 23.06
C VAL A 80 -12.21 -21.46 23.88
N ILE A 81 -11.75 -20.35 23.30
CA ILE A 81 -10.86 -19.37 23.94
C ILE A 81 -11.53 -18.00 23.93
N ASN A 82 -11.39 -17.24 25.02
CA ASN A 82 -11.84 -15.86 25.02
C ASN A 82 -11.04 -15.04 23.98
N PRO A 83 -11.68 -14.25 23.09
CA PRO A 83 -10.97 -13.46 22.08
C PRO A 83 -9.87 -12.55 22.65
N LEU A 84 -10.04 -12.04 23.87
CA LEU A 84 -9.04 -11.19 24.52
C LEU A 84 -7.80 -11.97 24.97
N ASP A 85 -7.97 -13.23 25.40
CA ASP A 85 -6.85 -14.10 25.73
C ASP A 85 -6.10 -14.49 24.46
N LEU A 86 -6.81 -14.76 23.36
CA LEU A 86 -6.19 -15.04 22.06
C LEU A 86 -5.34 -13.84 21.58
N ILE A 87 -5.89 -12.63 21.65
CA ILE A 87 -5.18 -11.39 21.30
C ILE A 87 -3.98 -11.21 22.23
N THR A 88 -4.15 -11.35 23.55
CA THR A 88 -3.07 -11.16 24.52
C THR A 88 -1.92 -12.15 24.29
N ALA A 89 -2.23 -13.43 24.08
CA ALA A 89 -1.24 -14.46 23.77
C ALA A 89 -0.49 -14.16 22.46
N LEU A 90 -1.20 -13.77 21.41
CA LEU A 90 -0.59 -13.40 20.13
C LEU A 90 0.37 -12.23 20.28
N PHE A 91 -0.02 -11.16 20.98
CA PHE A 91 0.85 -10.02 21.21
C PHE A 91 2.10 -10.41 22.01
N LEU A 92 1.95 -11.21 23.07
CA LEU A 92 3.09 -11.70 23.85
C LEU A 92 4.04 -12.59 23.02
N CYS A 93 3.54 -13.29 22.01
CA CYS A 93 4.33 -14.22 21.17
C CYS A 93 4.76 -13.62 19.82
N SER A 94 4.50 -12.33 19.57
CA SER A 94 4.84 -11.64 18.31
C SER A 94 5.98 -10.65 18.51
N ASP A 95 6.76 -10.42 17.45
CA ASP A 95 7.74 -9.34 17.42
C ASP A 95 7.09 -7.96 17.29
N GLY A 96 7.87 -6.90 17.49
CA GLY A 96 7.35 -5.53 17.45
C GLY A 96 6.76 -5.13 16.09
N PHE A 97 7.21 -5.74 14.98
CA PHE A 97 6.73 -5.41 13.64
C PHE A 97 5.36 -6.06 13.36
N LEU A 98 5.19 -7.33 13.75
CA LEU A 98 3.91 -8.03 13.66
C LEU A 98 2.88 -7.42 14.62
N GLN A 99 3.28 -7.03 15.83
CA GLN A 99 2.41 -6.30 16.77
C GLN A 99 1.89 -5.00 16.15
N GLN A 100 2.78 -4.20 15.54
CA GLN A 100 2.42 -2.95 14.89
C GLN A 100 1.44 -3.16 13.72
N GLU A 101 1.68 -4.15 12.85
CA GLU A 101 0.76 -4.48 11.76
C GLU A 101 -0.59 -4.98 12.28
N THR A 102 -0.57 -5.82 13.31
CA THR A 102 -1.78 -6.34 13.96
C THR A 102 -2.64 -5.19 14.51
N VAL A 103 -2.02 -4.25 15.22
CA VAL A 103 -2.68 -3.04 15.74
C VAL A 103 -3.26 -2.18 14.61
N GLN A 104 -2.52 -2.00 13.51
CA GLN A 104 -3.00 -1.24 12.35
C GLN A 104 -4.25 -1.88 11.74
N LYS A 105 -4.25 -3.19 11.51
CA LYS A 105 -5.39 -3.93 10.96
C LYS A 105 -6.58 -3.99 11.92
N MET A 106 -6.33 -4.17 13.22
CA MET A 106 -7.37 -4.09 14.26
C MET A 106 -8.05 -2.72 14.24
N SER A 107 -7.27 -1.64 14.11
CA SER A 107 -7.80 -0.27 13.98
C SER A 107 -8.69 -0.12 12.74
N MET A 108 -8.29 -0.67 11.58
CA MET A 108 -9.12 -0.66 10.36
C MET A 108 -10.46 -1.37 10.55
N CYS A 109 -10.50 -2.44 11.34
CA CYS A 109 -11.71 -3.15 11.71
C CYS A 109 -12.53 -2.48 12.84
N GLN A 110 -12.10 -1.31 13.33
CA GLN A 110 -12.69 -0.60 14.48
C GLN A 110 -12.67 -1.43 15.78
N PHE A 111 -11.68 -2.32 15.93
CA PHE A 111 -11.46 -3.04 17.19
C PHE A 111 -10.65 -2.17 18.15
N ALA A 112 -10.92 -2.31 19.44
CA ALA A 112 -10.04 -1.75 20.45
C ALA A 112 -8.68 -2.46 20.41
N VAL A 113 -7.60 -1.69 20.57
CA VAL A 113 -6.22 -2.18 20.51
C VAL A 113 -5.56 -2.12 21.88
N PRO A 114 -4.55 -2.95 22.19
CA PRO A 114 -3.85 -2.89 23.47
C PRO A 114 -3.13 -1.55 23.68
N LEU A 115 -3.43 -0.85 24.78
CA LEU A 115 -2.62 0.25 25.31
C LEU A 115 -1.62 -0.25 26.35
N LEU A 116 -2.12 -0.99 27.36
CA LEU A 116 -1.29 -1.70 28.34
C LEU A 116 -1.53 -3.20 28.18
N LEU A 117 -0.49 -3.94 27.77
CA LEU A 117 -0.53 -5.39 27.63
C LEU A 117 -0.07 -6.04 28.95
N PRO A 118 -0.90 -6.89 29.59
CA PRO A 118 -0.51 -7.59 30.80
C PRO A 118 0.31 -8.84 30.45
N ASN A 119 1.23 -9.20 31.33
CA ASN A 119 1.91 -10.49 31.28
C ASN A 119 1.61 -11.25 32.58
N CYS A 120 0.89 -12.36 32.48
CA CYS A 120 0.48 -13.17 33.63
C CYS A 120 1.67 -13.82 34.35
N ASP A 121 2.75 -14.12 33.64
CA ASP A 121 3.92 -14.83 34.17
C ASP A 121 4.83 -13.90 34.95
N THR A 122 5.09 -12.70 34.41
CA THR A 122 5.96 -11.71 35.05
C THR A 122 5.22 -10.77 35.99
N LYS A 123 3.87 -10.73 35.92
CA LYS A 123 2.99 -9.74 36.58
C LYS A 123 3.32 -8.28 36.22
N GLN A 124 4.09 -8.06 35.16
CA GLN A 124 4.38 -6.73 34.63
C GLN A 124 3.37 -6.38 33.54
N SER A 125 3.30 -5.10 33.21
CA SER A 125 2.53 -4.61 32.07
C SER A 125 3.44 -3.78 31.18
N THR A 126 3.16 -3.83 29.88
CA THR A 126 3.92 -3.10 28.86
C THR A 126 3.00 -2.09 28.18
N LEU A 127 3.43 -0.83 28.13
CA LEU A 127 2.85 0.21 27.30
C LEU A 127 3.22 -0.06 25.84
N MET A 128 2.21 -0.30 25.01
CA MET A 128 2.36 -0.68 23.60
C MET A 128 2.52 0.55 22.70
N LEU A 129 3.53 1.39 22.96
CA LEU A 129 3.75 2.63 22.21
C LEU A 129 4.18 2.36 20.78
N TRP A 130 5.18 1.49 20.58
CA TRP A 130 5.69 1.12 19.27
C TRP A 130 4.60 0.52 18.38
N ALA A 131 3.78 -0.35 18.94
CA ALA A 131 2.67 -0.97 18.20
C ALA A 131 1.63 0.05 17.71
N LEU A 132 1.42 1.15 18.44
CA LEU A 132 0.45 2.20 18.09
C LEU A 132 0.97 3.24 17.08
N ARG A 133 2.29 3.29 16.83
CA ARG A 133 2.95 4.35 16.03
C ARG A 133 2.36 4.52 14.63
N ASP A 134 1.91 3.45 13.99
CA ASP A 134 1.47 3.44 12.59
C ASP A 134 -0.01 3.77 12.36
N ILE A 135 -0.79 3.91 13.43
CA ILE A 135 -2.19 4.31 13.28
C ILE A 135 -2.25 5.80 12.87
N VAL A 136 -2.72 6.03 11.65
CA VAL A 136 -3.00 7.36 11.09
C VAL A 136 -4.50 7.49 10.87
N ARG A 137 -5.08 8.62 11.30
CA ARG A 137 -6.52 8.87 11.18
C ARG A 137 -6.79 10.21 10.53
N LYS A 138 -7.78 10.21 9.64
CA LYS A 138 -8.33 11.42 9.01
C LYS A 138 -9.63 11.78 9.69
N PHE A 139 -9.80 13.03 10.08
CA PHE A 139 -11.03 13.51 10.72
C PHE A 139 -11.25 14.99 10.49
N ARG A 140 -12.45 15.49 10.78
CA ARG A 140 -12.79 16.91 10.66
C ARG A 140 -13.35 17.44 11.98
N PRO A 141 -12.57 18.21 12.75
CA PRO A 141 -13.07 18.89 13.93
C PRO A 141 -14.20 19.88 13.58
N SER A 142 -15.11 20.10 14.54
CA SER A 142 -16.25 21.02 14.36
C SER A 142 -15.84 22.48 14.10
N SER A 143 -14.64 22.88 14.56
CA SER A 143 -14.06 24.20 14.33
C SER A 143 -13.68 24.44 12.86
N GLN A 144 -13.46 23.36 12.08
CA GLN A 144 -13.04 23.40 10.68
C GLN A 144 -14.16 23.05 9.68
N THR A 145 -15.41 22.88 10.16
CA THR A 145 -16.55 22.56 9.29
C THR A 145 -16.80 23.62 8.21
N ALA A 146 -16.54 24.90 8.50
CA ALA A 146 -16.75 26.00 7.55
C ALA A 146 -15.75 26.01 6.37
N THR A 147 -14.53 25.52 6.58
CA THR A 147 -13.46 25.50 5.56
C THR A 147 -13.41 24.18 4.78
N ASN A 148 -14.23 23.19 5.15
CA ASN A 148 -14.12 21.80 4.67
C ASN A 148 -12.68 21.25 4.76
N ALA A 149 -11.90 21.72 5.74
CA ALA A 149 -10.56 21.23 6.00
C ALA A 149 -10.62 19.92 6.79
N PHE A 150 -9.59 19.10 6.69
CA PHE A 150 -9.45 17.86 7.44
C PHE A 150 -8.07 17.77 8.07
N VAL A 151 -7.98 17.07 9.18
CA VAL A 151 -6.73 16.73 9.87
C VAL A 151 -6.39 15.29 9.55
N GLU A 152 -5.13 15.02 9.21
CA GLU A 152 -4.58 13.68 9.02
C GLU A 152 -3.32 13.55 9.85
N ASP A 153 -3.39 12.88 11.00
CA ASP A 153 -2.26 12.75 11.92
C ASP A 153 -2.14 11.34 12.49
N ARG A 154 -0.95 11.05 13.03
CA ARG A 154 -0.69 9.85 13.82
C ARG A 154 -1.25 10.02 15.23
N ILE A 155 -2.06 9.08 15.67
CA ILE A 155 -2.76 9.16 16.96
C ILE A 155 -1.82 9.31 18.17
N VAL A 156 -0.58 8.84 18.07
CA VAL A 156 0.38 8.85 19.19
C VAL A 156 0.93 10.24 19.48
N VAL A 157 1.00 11.11 18.45
CA VAL A 157 1.42 12.51 18.57
C VAL A 157 0.24 13.48 18.57
N SER A 158 -0.94 13.03 18.14
CA SER A 158 -2.15 13.85 18.13
C SER A 158 -2.60 14.21 19.54
N ASP A 159 -3.09 15.43 19.68
CA ASP A 159 -3.57 15.99 20.94
C ASP A 159 -5.00 15.54 21.27
N ILE A 160 -5.18 14.23 21.47
CA ILE A 160 -6.49 13.59 21.69
C ILE A 160 -6.65 13.27 23.19
N PRO A 161 -7.66 13.84 23.88
CA PRO A 161 -7.90 13.54 25.28
C PRO A 161 -8.35 12.09 25.49
N ILE A 162 -7.80 11.44 26.52
CA ILE A 162 -8.17 10.07 26.92
C ILE A 162 -9.20 10.11 28.03
N VAL A 163 -10.29 9.35 27.86
CA VAL A 163 -11.28 9.05 28.88
C VAL A 163 -11.22 7.57 29.21
N SER A 164 -11.00 7.26 30.48
CA SER A 164 -10.85 5.89 30.94
C SER A 164 -12.09 5.36 31.62
N PHE A 165 -12.36 4.07 31.42
CA PHE A 165 -13.49 3.39 32.00
C PHE A 165 -13.03 2.14 32.74
N VAL A 166 -13.35 2.07 34.03
CA VAL A 166 -12.88 1.03 34.95
C VAL A 166 -14.04 0.44 35.75
N ARG A 167 -13.83 -0.71 36.36
CA ARG A 167 -14.83 -1.38 37.20
C ARG A 167 -14.26 -1.64 38.59
N LEU A 168 -15.05 -1.34 39.62
CA LEU A 168 -14.77 -1.68 41.00
C LEU A 168 -15.77 -2.73 41.49
N GLY A 169 -15.29 -3.92 41.82
CA GLY A 169 -16.13 -5.05 42.21
C GLY A 169 -17.01 -5.59 41.07
N GLU A 170 -18.13 -6.21 41.42
CA GLU A 170 -19.11 -6.67 40.45
C GLU A 170 -20.02 -5.53 40.00
N SER A 171 -20.34 -5.51 38.70
CA SER A 171 -21.30 -4.57 38.13
C SER A 171 -22.33 -5.33 37.29
N SER A 172 -23.59 -5.01 37.51
CA SER A 172 -24.75 -5.35 36.69
C SER A 172 -24.75 -4.67 35.32
N LEU A 173 -24.03 -3.55 35.20
CA LEU A 173 -23.87 -2.86 33.93
C LEU A 173 -22.66 -3.44 33.21
N SER A 174 -22.91 -4.02 32.03
CA SER A 174 -21.84 -4.45 31.14
C SER A 174 -21.11 -3.22 30.62
N LYS A 175 -19.97 -2.91 31.25
CA LYS A 175 -19.13 -1.75 30.91
C LYS A 175 -18.82 -1.72 29.41
N SER A 176 -18.29 -2.80 28.85
CA SER A 176 -17.90 -2.85 27.43
C SER A 176 -19.08 -2.70 26.46
N GLN A 177 -20.27 -3.21 26.78
CA GLN A 177 -21.46 -2.97 25.95
C GLN A 177 -21.88 -1.51 25.95
N ILE A 178 -21.82 -0.85 27.10
CA ILE A 178 -22.12 0.58 27.20
C ILE A 178 -21.11 1.41 26.43
N LEU A 179 -19.82 1.02 26.45
CA LEU A 179 -18.78 1.68 25.65
C LEU A 179 -18.99 1.51 24.15
N ASN A 180 -19.38 0.33 23.67
CA ASN A 180 -19.69 0.12 22.26
C ASN A 180 -20.83 1.02 21.80
N LYS A 181 -21.90 1.15 22.62
CA LYS A 181 -23.00 2.09 22.35
C LYS A 181 -22.58 3.56 22.45
N LEU A 182 -21.60 3.90 23.30
CA LEU A 182 -21.07 5.25 23.44
C LEU A 182 -20.28 5.69 22.19
N LEU A 183 -19.51 4.76 21.60
CA LEU A 183 -18.65 4.99 20.43
C LEU A 183 -19.33 4.77 19.09
N SER A 184 -20.55 4.19 19.06
CA SER A 184 -21.27 3.87 17.84
C SER A 184 -22.59 4.62 17.71
N ASN A 185 -22.91 5.03 16.48
CA ASN A 185 -24.27 5.46 16.14
C ASN A 185 -25.16 4.20 16.02
N PRO A 186 -26.42 4.19 16.50
CA PRO A 186 -27.33 3.05 16.34
C PRO A 186 -27.46 2.49 14.91
N GLN A 187 -27.28 3.32 13.88
CA GLN A 187 -27.33 2.90 12.47
C GLN A 187 -26.03 2.26 11.97
N GLN A 188 -24.93 2.42 12.70
CA GLN A 188 -23.59 1.93 12.37
C GLN A 188 -22.96 1.26 13.60
N TYR A 189 -23.76 0.47 14.32
CA TYR A 189 -23.30 -0.24 15.51
C TYR A 189 -22.23 -1.26 15.15
N HIS A 190 -21.11 -1.23 15.88
CA HIS A 190 -20.06 -2.22 15.79
C HIS A 190 -19.47 -2.49 17.18
N ASP A 191 -19.06 -3.73 17.41
CA ASP A 191 -18.54 -4.13 18.72
C ASP A 191 -17.07 -3.75 18.89
N THR A 192 -16.76 -2.50 19.19
CA THR A 192 -15.37 -2.06 19.39
C THR A 192 -14.64 -2.86 20.47
N PHE A 193 -15.25 -2.99 21.65
CA PHE A 193 -14.75 -3.73 22.80
C PHE A 193 -15.45 -5.08 22.93
N VAL A 194 -14.70 -6.14 23.26
CA VAL A 194 -15.26 -7.48 23.50
C VAL A 194 -16.22 -7.48 24.70
N HIS A 195 -17.38 -8.12 24.60
CA HIS A 195 -18.34 -8.28 25.69
C HIS A 195 -18.98 -9.67 25.74
N HIS A 196 -19.70 -9.99 26.82
CA HIS A 196 -20.24 -11.33 27.06
C HIS A 196 -21.22 -11.83 25.98
N ASP A 197 -22.04 -10.95 25.39
CA ASP A 197 -22.96 -11.35 24.30
C ASP A 197 -22.29 -11.53 22.92
N MET A 198 -20.96 -11.37 22.82
CA MET A 198 -20.22 -11.72 21.60
C MET A 198 -19.88 -13.20 21.59
N GLU A 199 -19.64 -13.74 20.39
CA GLU A 199 -19.14 -15.11 20.25
C GLU A 199 -17.84 -15.32 21.04
N CYS A 200 -17.83 -16.36 21.89
CA CYS A 200 -16.75 -16.69 22.82
C CYS A 200 -16.44 -15.61 23.87
N GLY A 201 -17.24 -14.54 23.96
CA GLY A 201 -17.01 -13.42 24.88
C GLY A 201 -17.42 -13.71 26.33
N ASP A 202 -18.28 -14.71 26.53
CA ASP A 202 -18.73 -15.26 27.81
C ASP A 202 -17.72 -16.22 28.45
N VAL A 203 -16.80 -16.77 27.65
CA VAL A 203 -15.70 -17.62 28.13
C VAL A 203 -14.87 -16.86 29.18
N PRO A 204 -14.62 -17.43 30.38
CA PRO A 204 -13.81 -16.78 31.40
C PRO A 204 -12.40 -16.46 30.88
N ARG A 205 -11.95 -15.22 31.14
CA ARG A 205 -10.59 -14.78 30.80
C ARG A 205 -9.57 -15.46 31.70
N GLN A 206 -8.43 -15.85 31.14
CA GLN A 206 -7.34 -16.51 31.85
C GLN A 206 -6.07 -15.63 31.96
N ILE A 207 -5.73 -14.89 30.90
CA ILE A 207 -4.46 -14.13 30.82
C ILE A 207 -4.65 -12.64 30.51
N SER A 208 -5.83 -12.24 30.04
CA SER A 208 -6.12 -10.87 29.60
C SER A 208 -6.70 -9.95 30.68
N ASP A 209 -6.89 -10.41 31.92
CA ASP A 209 -7.23 -9.52 33.02
C ASP A 209 -6.03 -8.59 33.34
N GLY A 210 -6.31 -7.29 33.52
CA GLY A 210 -5.29 -6.24 33.59
C GLY A 210 -5.00 -5.55 32.26
N LEU A 211 -5.50 -6.07 31.14
CA LEU A 211 -5.40 -5.43 29.81
C LEU A 211 -6.13 -4.09 29.81
N VAL A 212 -5.44 -3.05 29.36
CA VAL A 212 -6.10 -1.77 29.00
C VAL A 212 -6.19 -1.72 27.50
N GLU A 213 -7.40 -1.80 26.97
CA GLU A 213 -7.68 -1.57 25.55
C GLU A 213 -7.95 -0.07 25.31
N ILE A 214 -7.64 0.43 24.12
CA ILE A 214 -7.95 1.80 23.69
C ILE A 214 -8.62 1.78 22.32
N SER A 215 -9.59 2.67 22.12
CA SER A 215 -10.18 2.99 20.82
C SER A 215 -10.46 4.48 20.74
N TRP A 216 -10.83 4.98 19.56
CA TRP A 216 -11.01 6.40 19.30
C TRP A 216 -12.35 6.67 18.63
N TYR A 217 -12.92 7.81 18.96
CA TYR A 217 -13.97 8.44 18.19
C TYR A 217 -13.40 9.63 17.40
N PHE A 218 -13.76 9.70 16.12
CA PHE A 218 -13.35 10.78 15.22
C PHE A 218 -14.57 11.45 14.57
N PRO A 219 -14.71 12.78 14.65
CA PRO A 219 -15.79 13.48 13.99
C PRO A 219 -15.62 13.55 12.47
N SER A 220 -16.75 13.47 11.76
CA SER A 220 -16.83 13.62 10.29
C SER A 220 -17.00 15.08 9.84
N GLY A 221 -17.32 15.97 10.79
CA GLY A 221 -17.66 17.37 10.55
C GLY A 221 -19.15 17.60 10.28
N ASN A 222 -19.99 16.57 10.42
CA ASN A 222 -21.44 16.65 10.25
C ASN A 222 -22.15 16.54 11.60
N ARG A 223 -22.64 17.68 12.12
CA ARG A 223 -23.32 17.78 13.41
C ARG A 223 -24.57 16.90 13.57
N ASN A 224 -25.17 16.44 12.48
CA ASN A 224 -26.34 15.55 12.54
C ASN A 224 -25.96 14.08 12.77
N ILE A 225 -24.70 13.71 12.50
CA ILE A 225 -24.19 12.34 12.60
C ILE A 225 -23.19 12.24 13.76
N ASP A 226 -22.41 13.31 13.98
CA ASP A 226 -21.32 13.32 14.95
C ASP A 226 -21.86 13.29 16.39
N MET A 227 -21.30 12.39 17.20
CA MET A 227 -21.60 12.26 18.63
C MET A 227 -20.78 13.21 19.48
N PHE A 228 -19.54 13.47 19.07
CA PHE A 228 -18.63 14.42 19.70
C PHE A 228 -18.11 15.40 18.66
N THR A 229 -17.89 16.64 19.06
CA THR A 229 -17.42 17.73 18.20
C THR A 229 -15.91 17.71 17.98
N GLU A 230 -15.18 17.04 18.87
CA GLU A 230 -13.74 16.87 18.91
C GLU A 230 -13.39 15.37 19.02
N PRO A 231 -12.20 14.93 18.58
CA PRO A 231 -11.79 13.54 18.72
C PRO A 231 -11.62 13.15 20.20
N VAL A 232 -11.97 11.91 20.54
CA VAL A 232 -11.89 11.37 21.91
C VAL A 232 -11.28 9.99 21.89
N ALA A 233 -10.31 9.73 22.76
CA ALA A 233 -9.79 8.39 22.99
C ALA A 233 -10.48 7.76 24.21
N VAL A 234 -10.89 6.51 24.10
CA VAL A 234 -11.59 5.76 25.14
C VAL A 234 -10.74 4.57 25.54
N ALA A 235 -10.30 4.55 26.80
CA ALA A 235 -9.54 3.44 27.38
C ALA A 235 -10.42 2.57 28.29
N ASN A 236 -10.27 1.25 28.19
CA ASN A 236 -11.09 0.26 28.87
C ASN A 236 -10.20 -0.75 29.60
N LEU A 237 -10.13 -0.67 30.94
CA LEU A 237 -9.38 -1.62 31.77
C LEU A 237 -10.18 -2.91 32.03
N ARG A 238 -9.64 -4.07 31.66
CA ARG A 238 -10.22 -5.40 31.94
C ARG A 238 -9.86 -5.88 33.34
N GLY A 239 -10.82 -6.49 34.03
CA GLY A 239 -10.68 -6.94 35.42
C GLY A 239 -11.26 -5.96 36.46
N ASP A 240 -10.98 -6.22 37.72
CA ASP A 240 -11.33 -5.35 38.86
C ASP A 240 -10.12 -4.49 39.24
N ILE A 241 -10.32 -3.18 39.43
CA ILE A 241 -9.25 -2.25 39.82
C ILE A 241 -8.60 -2.62 41.16
N LYS A 242 -9.26 -3.39 42.03
CA LYS A 242 -8.64 -3.92 43.26
C LYS A 242 -7.43 -4.81 42.99
N SER A 243 -7.42 -5.53 41.88
CA SER A 243 -6.35 -6.44 41.50
C SER A 243 -5.29 -5.79 40.60
N PHE A 244 -5.61 -4.63 40.01
CA PHE A 244 -4.81 -3.96 38.97
C PHE A 244 -4.53 -2.51 39.35
N GLU A 245 -3.96 -2.31 40.54
CA GLU A 245 -3.72 -0.99 41.11
C GLU A 245 -2.75 -0.15 40.28
N THR A 246 -1.70 -0.76 39.72
CA THR A 246 -0.69 -0.09 38.89
C THR A 246 -1.33 0.49 37.62
N GLN A 247 -2.11 -0.31 36.90
CA GLN A 247 -2.81 0.10 35.68
C GLN A 247 -3.85 1.19 36.00
N PHE A 248 -4.60 1.04 37.09
CA PHE A 248 -5.56 2.06 37.53
C PHE A 248 -4.86 3.39 37.87
N SER A 249 -3.75 3.34 38.60
CA SER A 249 -3.00 4.54 39.00
C SER A 249 -2.37 5.24 37.80
N PHE A 250 -1.87 4.48 36.82
CA PHE A 250 -1.44 5.00 35.53
C PHE A 250 -2.57 5.75 34.81
N LEU A 251 -3.75 5.15 34.68
CA LEU A 251 -4.91 5.79 34.04
C LEU A 251 -5.35 7.07 34.74
N CYS A 252 -5.27 7.13 36.08
CA CYS A 252 -5.56 8.35 36.85
C CYS A 252 -4.57 9.50 36.62
N GLN A 253 -3.35 9.21 36.13
CA GLN A 253 -2.35 10.23 35.79
C GLN A 253 -2.39 10.64 34.32
N THR A 254 -2.78 9.73 33.43
CA THR A 254 -2.73 9.95 31.97
C THR A 254 -4.06 10.36 31.36
N SER A 255 -5.18 9.99 31.98
CA SER A 255 -6.52 10.31 31.47
C SER A 255 -6.98 11.69 31.90
N ALA A 256 -7.85 12.31 31.10
CA ALA A 256 -8.53 13.52 31.50
C ALA A 256 -9.67 13.23 32.50
N ALA A 257 -10.37 12.11 32.31
CA ALA A 257 -11.39 11.63 33.24
C ALA A 257 -11.36 10.11 33.37
N VAL A 258 -11.77 9.61 34.54
CA VAL A 258 -11.93 8.18 34.82
C VAL A 258 -13.34 7.92 35.33
N TYR A 259 -14.10 7.12 34.58
CA TYR A 259 -15.45 6.68 34.91
C TYR A 259 -15.41 5.30 35.56
N ILE A 260 -15.82 5.23 36.82
CA ILE A 260 -15.76 4.02 37.66
C ILE A 260 -17.16 3.41 37.73
N PHE A 261 -17.32 2.22 37.13
CA PHE A 261 -18.53 1.42 37.25
C PHE A 261 -18.54 0.68 38.59
N ILE A 262 -19.55 0.94 39.40
CA ILE A 262 -19.69 0.36 40.75
C ILE A 262 -21.15 0.09 41.07
N ASP A 263 -21.44 -1.12 41.55
CA ASP A 263 -22.76 -1.50 42.08
C ASP A 263 -22.70 -2.08 43.51
N ASP A 264 -21.52 -2.52 43.95
CA ASP A 264 -21.29 -3.03 45.30
C ASP A 264 -20.57 -1.98 46.16
N PHE A 265 -21.29 -1.46 47.15
CA PHE A 265 -20.83 -0.42 48.05
C PHE A 265 -20.27 -0.97 49.38
N GLU A 266 -20.15 -2.29 49.53
CA GLU A 266 -19.45 -2.93 50.66
C GLU A 266 -17.97 -3.22 50.37
N ALA A 267 -17.51 -2.94 49.15
CA ALA A 267 -16.12 -3.06 48.74
C ALA A 267 -15.16 -2.16 49.55
N ASP A 268 -14.04 -2.69 50.02
CA ASP A 268 -12.99 -1.93 50.74
C ASP A 268 -12.44 -0.78 49.86
N PHE A 269 -12.71 0.49 50.21
CA PHE A 269 -12.44 1.69 49.38
C PHE A 269 -10.99 2.18 49.38
N LYS A 270 -10.07 1.44 50.01
CA LYS A 270 -8.66 1.82 50.16
C LYS A 270 -7.97 2.15 48.83
N VAL A 271 -8.40 1.55 47.72
CA VAL A 271 -7.84 1.76 46.38
C VAL A 271 -8.06 3.19 45.86
N LEU A 272 -9.11 3.87 46.35
CA LEU A 272 -9.48 5.25 45.96
C LEU A 272 -9.03 6.30 46.99
N GLU A 273 -8.71 5.90 48.22
CA GLU A 273 -8.32 6.82 49.29
C GLU A 273 -6.89 7.33 49.12
N GLY A 274 -6.70 8.66 49.22
CA GLY A 274 -5.37 9.28 49.31
C GLY A 274 -4.57 9.41 48.00
N LYS A 275 -5.12 8.99 46.85
CA LYS A 275 -4.44 9.14 45.55
C LYS A 275 -4.62 10.56 45.00
N ILE A 276 -3.51 11.23 44.69
CA ILE A 276 -3.53 12.50 43.94
C ILE A 276 -3.77 12.15 42.47
N THR A 277 -4.99 12.32 41.99
CA THR A 277 -5.34 12.07 40.58
C THR A 277 -5.26 13.36 39.78
N LYS A 278 -4.65 13.30 38.59
CA LYS A 278 -4.76 14.40 37.60
C LYS A 278 -6.11 14.36 36.89
N ALA A 279 -6.63 13.15 36.68
CA ALA A 279 -7.93 12.92 36.07
C ALA A 279 -9.09 13.32 36.98
N GLU A 280 -10.17 13.83 36.38
CA GLU A 280 -11.47 13.97 37.05
C GLU A 280 -12.12 12.59 37.23
N LEU A 281 -12.50 12.24 38.46
CA LEU A 281 -13.15 10.97 38.76
C LEU A 281 -14.67 11.11 38.63
N PHE A 282 -15.30 10.14 37.95
CA PHE A 282 -16.74 10.01 37.80
C PHE A 282 -17.22 8.66 38.32
N LEU A 283 -18.31 8.65 39.07
CA LEU A 283 -18.95 7.41 39.53
C LEU A 283 -20.13 7.08 38.64
N VAL A 284 -20.16 5.85 38.12
CA VAL A 284 -21.24 5.33 37.27
C VAL A 284 -21.95 4.22 38.01
N VAL A 285 -23.22 4.45 38.35
CA VAL A 285 -23.96 3.61 39.30
C VAL A 285 -25.32 3.18 38.75
N ASN A 286 -25.73 1.94 39.02
CA ASN A 286 -27.08 1.47 38.73
C ASN A 286 -28.01 1.55 39.96
N SER A 287 -28.98 2.46 39.96
CA SER A 287 -29.92 2.61 41.09
C SER A 287 -31.00 1.53 41.14
N GLN A 288 -31.04 0.60 40.17
CA GLN A 288 -32.05 -0.46 40.13
C GLN A 288 -31.67 -1.69 40.96
N LYS A 289 -30.43 -1.79 41.43
CA LYS A 289 -30.00 -2.90 42.30
C LYS A 289 -30.48 -2.71 43.74
N LYS A 290 -30.76 -3.83 44.42
CA LYS A 290 -31.21 -3.86 45.82
C LYS A 290 -30.15 -3.34 46.83
N THR A 291 -28.88 -3.32 46.44
CA THR A 291 -27.74 -2.90 47.28
C THR A 291 -27.46 -1.38 47.23
N PHE A 292 -28.18 -0.62 46.41
CA PHE A 292 -27.95 0.82 46.27
C PHE A 292 -28.46 1.60 47.48
N SER A 293 -27.55 2.28 48.19
CA SER A 293 -27.86 3.19 49.29
C SER A 293 -27.22 4.57 49.07
N VAL A 294 -28.04 5.62 49.19
CA VAL A 294 -27.59 7.02 49.03
C VAL A 294 -26.59 7.41 50.13
N ASP A 295 -26.73 6.86 51.34
CA ASP A 295 -25.84 7.16 52.45
C ASP A 295 -24.43 6.61 52.22
N THR A 296 -24.32 5.41 51.66
CA THR A 296 -23.02 4.78 51.35
C THR A 296 -22.32 5.48 50.18
N LEU A 297 -23.09 5.91 49.17
CA LEU A 297 -22.58 6.74 48.08
C LEU A 297 -22.07 8.09 48.58
N THR A 298 -22.80 8.75 49.48
CA THR A 298 -22.40 10.05 50.06
C THR A 298 -21.12 9.93 50.89
N LYS A 299 -20.96 8.82 51.63
CA LYS A 299 -19.70 8.50 52.33
C LYS A 299 -18.52 8.33 51.36
N MET A 300 -18.72 7.65 50.23
CA MET A 300 -17.65 7.50 49.22
C MET A 300 -17.23 8.81 48.58
N ILE A 301 -18.21 9.63 48.19
CA ILE A 301 -17.95 10.95 47.61
C ILE A 301 -17.08 11.78 48.57
N THR A 302 -17.41 11.72 49.86
CA THR A 302 -16.68 12.45 50.91
C THR A 302 -15.27 11.87 51.14
N ASN A 303 -15.13 10.55 51.27
CA ASN A 303 -13.85 9.89 51.55
C ASN A 303 -12.88 9.97 50.37
N CYS A 304 -13.38 9.83 49.14
CA CYS A 304 -12.58 9.82 47.91
C CYS A 304 -12.43 11.22 47.29
N ARG A 305 -12.95 12.28 47.94
CA ARG A 305 -12.93 13.68 47.46
C ARG A 305 -13.46 13.85 46.02
N ILE A 306 -14.48 13.08 45.66
CA ILE A 306 -15.13 13.17 44.34
C ILE A 306 -16.12 14.34 44.36
N ASN A 307 -16.23 15.10 43.28
CA ASN A 307 -17.23 16.15 43.18
C ASN A 307 -18.64 15.53 43.12
N PRO A 308 -19.61 15.94 43.96
CA PRO A 308 -20.99 15.44 43.89
C PRO A 308 -21.64 15.55 42.50
N THR A 309 -21.22 16.50 41.65
CA THR A 309 -21.72 16.64 40.27
C THR A 309 -21.19 15.57 39.32
N ASN A 310 -20.16 14.81 39.70
CA ASN A 310 -19.50 13.80 38.88
C ASN A 310 -20.08 12.39 39.10
N VAL A 311 -21.34 12.31 39.55
CA VAL A 311 -22.03 11.04 39.81
C VAL A 311 -23.15 10.85 38.78
N ILE A 312 -23.03 9.78 37.99
CA ILE A 312 -23.94 9.44 36.91
C ILE A 312 -24.72 8.19 37.31
N VAL A 313 -26.03 8.37 37.51
CA VAL A 313 -26.90 7.31 38.02
C VAL A 313 -27.83 6.82 36.92
N LYS A 314 -27.73 5.53 36.57
CA LYS A 314 -28.71 4.85 35.74
C LYS A 314 -29.98 4.58 36.56
N LYS A 315 -31.05 5.31 36.23
CA LYS A 315 -32.40 5.14 36.81
C LYS A 315 -33.18 4.08 36.01
N LYS A 316 -34.52 4.19 35.94
CA LYS A 316 -35.41 3.31 35.14
C LYS A 316 -35.29 3.45 33.60
N GLN A 317 -34.40 4.31 33.13
CA GLN A 317 -34.20 4.56 31.70
C GLN A 317 -33.49 3.38 31.00
N ASN A 318 -33.74 3.24 29.69
CA ASN A 318 -33.07 2.24 28.88
C ASN A 318 -31.58 2.61 28.63
N ASP A 319 -30.83 1.67 28.06
CA ASP A 319 -29.41 1.88 27.76
C ASP A 319 -29.16 3.04 26.81
N ALA A 320 -30.03 3.27 25.82
CA ALA A 320 -29.84 4.32 24.82
C ALA A 320 -29.93 5.72 25.45
N GLU A 321 -30.90 5.96 26.33
CA GLU A 321 -31.04 7.22 27.08
C GLU A 321 -29.89 7.42 28.07
N PHE A 322 -29.44 6.34 28.70
CA PHE A 322 -28.29 6.38 29.60
C PHE A 322 -26.99 6.71 28.88
N VAL A 323 -26.76 6.11 27.71
CA VAL A 323 -25.58 6.39 26.87
C VAL A 323 -25.55 7.85 26.43
N LYS A 324 -26.69 8.46 26.07
CA LYS A 324 -26.76 9.90 25.75
C LYS A 324 -26.33 10.78 26.93
N THR A 325 -26.68 10.38 28.16
CA THR A 325 -26.26 11.09 29.37
C THR A 325 -24.74 10.98 29.55
N LEU A 326 -24.17 9.80 29.32
CA LEU A 326 -22.72 9.58 29.35
C LEU A 326 -22.00 10.36 28.25
N GLN A 327 -22.52 10.36 27.02
CA GLN A 327 -21.96 11.13 25.90
C GLN A 327 -21.95 12.63 26.21
N SER A 328 -23.03 13.16 26.80
CA SER A 328 -23.07 14.57 27.22
C SER A 328 -22.02 14.87 28.28
N SER A 329 -21.90 14.01 29.30
CA SER A 329 -20.88 14.16 30.34
C SER A 329 -19.46 14.11 29.77
N VAL A 330 -19.17 13.17 28.87
CA VAL A 330 -17.87 13.09 28.21
C VAL A 330 -17.61 14.36 27.39
N GLY A 331 -18.60 14.84 26.63
CA GLY A 331 -18.52 16.11 25.90
C GLY A 331 -18.18 17.31 26.79
N ASP A 332 -18.86 17.43 27.94
CA ASP A 332 -18.61 18.51 28.91
C ASP A 332 -17.18 18.47 29.48
N VAL A 333 -16.65 17.26 29.71
CA VAL A 333 -15.25 17.09 30.15
C VAL A 333 -14.31 17.53 29.01
N MET A 334 -14.60 17.17 27.76
CA MET A 334 -13.76 17.54 26.61
C MET A 334 -13.65 19.05 26.41
N GLU A 335 -14.72 19.81 26.68
CA GLU A 335 -14.73 21.28 26.57
C GLU A 335 -13.91 21.98 27.67
N LYS A 336 -13.77 21.36 28.85
CA LYS A 336 -13.07 21.95 30.02
C LYS A 336 -11.55 21.76 29.97
N ILE A 337 -11.06 20.71 29.30
CA ILE A 337 -9.65 20.34 29.31
C ILE A 337 -8.82 21.35 28.52
N LYS A 338 -7.81 21.93 29.18
CA LYS A 338 -6.84 22.84 28.57
C LYS A 338 -5.49 22.21 28.25
N ASN A 339 -5.08 21.20 29.02
CA ASN A 339 -3.82 20.48 28.84
C ASN A 339 -4.14 19.00 28.63
N ARG A 340 -3.69 18.46 27.50
CA ARG A 340 -3.93 17.09 27.06
C ARG A 340 -2.58 16.37 26.99
N LEU A 341 -2.54 15.11 27.40
CA LEU A 341 -1.34 14.29 27.37
C LEU A 341 -1.42 13.36 26.16
N THR A 342 -0.48 13.50 25.22
CA THR A 342 -0.36 12.60 24.07
C THR A 342 0.10 11.20 24.53
N ILE A 343 -0.17 10.16 23.73
CA ILE A 343 0.25 8.79 24.06
C ILE A 343 1.78 8.71 24.14
N GLU A 344 2.50 9.40 23.25
CA GLU A 344 3.97 9.47 23.29
C GLU A 344 4.48 10.04 24.63
N ASN A 345 3.81 11.02 25.20
CA ASN A 345 4.21 11.63 26.48
C ASN A 345 3.79 10.80 27.70
N MET A 346 3.16 9.63 27.53
CA MET A 346 2.83 8.72 28.64
C MET A 346 4.02 7.90 29.12
N VAL A 347 5.14 7.88 28.37
CA VAL A 347 6.35 7.11 28.70
C VAL A 347 6.88 7.48 30.08
N ASP A 348 7.02 8.77 30.39
CA ASP A 348 7.50 9.24 31.69
C ASP A 348 6.62 8.73 32.84
N VAL A 349 5.31 8.70 32.62
CA VAL A 349 4.33 8.21 33.60
C VAL A 349 4.41 6.69 33.71
N ALA A 350 4.59 5.97 32.60
CA ALA A 350 4.76 4.52 32.59
C ALA A 350 5.98 4.11 33.43
N HIS A 351 7.14 4.76 33.20
CA HIS A 351 8.37 4.52 33.96
C HIS A 351 8.20 4.81 35.46
N GLN A 352 7.49 5.88 35.83
CA GLN A 352 7.20 6.21 37.24
C GLN A 352 6.42 5.10 37.96
N PHE A 353 5.56 4.37 37.25
CA PHE A 353 4.79 3.25 37.79
C PHE A 353 5.43 1.88 37.55
N GLY A 354 6.65 1.82 37.00
CA GLY A 354 7.34 0.55 36.69
C GLY A 354 6.68 -0.25 35.56
N ILE A 355 5.94 0.41 34.68
CA ILE A 355 5.37 -0.15 33.45
C ILE A 355 6.45 -0.12 32.38
N LEU A 356 6.69 -1.25 31.71
CA LEU A 356 7.66 -1.36 30.61
C LEU A 356 7.13 -0.61 29.38
N VAL A 357 8.00 -0.14 28.50
CA VAL A 357 7.60 0.39 27.19
C VAL A 357 8.23 -0.46 26.10
N ASP A 358 7.43 -0.91 25.13
CA ASP A 358 7.90 -1.74 24.01
C ASP A 358 8.98 -1.03 23.15
N GLU A 359 8.93 0.30 23.09
CA GLU A 359 9.89 1.13 22.38
C GLU A 359 11.26 1.25 23.10
N ASP A 360 11.39 0.88 24.38
CA ASP A 360 12.62 1.05 25.17
C ASP A 360 13.76 0.10 24.80
N SER A 361 13.56 -0.80 23.83
CA SER A 361 14.63 -1.69 23.35
C SER A 361 15.82 -0.92 22.78
N ASP A 362 17.03 -1.40 23.06
CA ASP A 362 18.28 -0.75 22.62
C ASP A 362 18.34 -0.63 21.09
N GLU A 363 17.89 -1.65 20.36
CA GLU A 363 17.81 -1.67 18.91
C GLU A 363 16.83 -0.61 18.37
N CYS A 364 15.67 -0.44 19.02
CA CYS A 364 14.70 0.57 18.60
C CYS A 364 15.18 1.99 18.88
N GLN A 365 15.75 2.24 20.06
CA GLN A 365 16.23 3.57 20.47
C GLN A 365 17.45 4.03 19.66
N SER A 366 18.40 3.13 19.42
CA SER A 366 19.58 3.41 18.57
C SER A 366 19.18 3.70 17.12
N ALA A 367 18.26 2.90 16.57
CA ALA A 367 17.69 3.11 15.26
C ALA A 367 16.92 4.45 15.17
N ARG A 368 16.08 4.76 16.17
CA ARG A 368 15.34 6.03 16.26
C ARG A 368 16.29 7.22 16.23
N LYS A 369 17.34 7.19 17.04
CA LYS A 369 18.34 8.26 17.10
C LYS A 369 18.99 8.50 15.73
N THR A 370 19.39 7.44 15.04
CA THR A 370 20.01 7.53 13.71
C THR A 370 19.03 8.10 12.68
N ALA A 371 17.78 7.65 12.69
CA ALA A 371 16.74 8.17 11.79
C ALA A 371 16.42 9.66 12.07
N ASP A 372 16.32 10.03 13.35
CA ASP A 372 16.08 11.40 13.79
C ASP A 372 17.21 12.35 13.39
N GLU A 373 18.47 11.92 13.46
CA GLU A 373 19.63 12.72 13.03
C GLU A 373 19.53 13.10 11.55
N ILE A 374 19.03 12.20 10.70
CA ILE A 374 18.79 12.47 9.28
C ILE A 374 17.59 13.41 9.13
N THR A 375 16.45 13.07 9.74
CA THR A 375 15.19 13.79 9.48
C THR A 375 15.11 15.18 10.10
N ARG A 376 15.81 15.44 11.22
CA ARG A 376 15.91 16.77 11.84
C ARG A 376 16.55 17.83 10.93
N ASN A 377 17.37 17.40 9.97
CA ASN A 377 18.00 18.29 9.00
C ASN A 377 17.08 18.66 7.82
N ILE A 378 15.92 18.01 7.69
CA ILE A 378 14.96 18.22 6.61
C ILE A 378 14.01 19.37 7.00
N LYS A 379 14.41 20.61 6.71
CA LYS A 379 13.55 21.79 6.88
C LYS A 379 12.74 22.10 5.63
N ASP A 380 13.40 22.05 4.48
CA ASP A 380 12.83 22.27 3.16
C ASP A 380 13.13 21.02 2.34
N THR A 381 12.08 20.30 1.93
CA THR A 381 12.21 19.03 1.23
C THR A 381 12.94 19.18 -0.11
N ILE A 382 12.66 20.26 -0.85
CA ILE A 382 13.22 20.47 -2.20
C ILE A 382 14.71 20.77 -2.06
N GLN A 383 15.07 21.71 -1.19
CA GLN A 383 16.48 22.04 -0.94
C GLN A 383 17.27 20.86 -0.34
N PHE A 384 16.61 20.03 0.48
CA PHE A 384 17.22 18.83 1.01
C PHE A 384 17.55 17.85 -0.11
N LYS A 385 16.59 17.54 -1.01
CA LYS A 385 16.84 16.67 -2.18
C LYS A 385 18.00 17.18 -3.03
N ASP A 386 18.00 18.46 -3.38
CA ASP A 386 19.03 19.04 -4.25
C ASP A 386 20.45 18.96 -3.65
N LYS A 387 20.56 19.08 -2.32
CA LYS A 387 21.86 19.10 -1.63
C LYS A 387 22.32 17.73 -1.14
N GLN A 388 21.40 16.91 -0.64
CA GLN A 388 21.69 15.66 0.06
C GLN A 388 21.41 14.43 -0.79
N LEU A 389 20.59 14.55 -1.84
CA LEU A 389 20.25 13.48 -2.77
C LEU A 389 20.43 13.92 -4.25
N PRO A 390 21.61 14.45 -4.64
CA PRO A 390 21.79 15.08 -5.94
C PRO A 390 21.83 14.10 -7.13
N LEU A 391 22.19 12.82 -6.93
CA LEU A 391 22.50 11.90 -8.02
C LEU A 391 21.24 11.42 -8.74
N GLN A 392 20.13 11.28 -8.04
CA GLN A 392 18.82 10.93 -8.62
C GLN A 392 18.10 12.10 -9.29
N GLY A 393 18.65 13.32 -9.19
CA GLY A 393 18.04 14.54 -9.71
C GLY A 393 18.19 14.69 -11.22
N GLN A 394 18.58 15.89 -11.65
CA GLN A 394 18.64 16.25 -13.07
C GLN A 394 19.59 15.35 -13.89
N ILE A 395 20.70 14.92 -13.31
CA ILE A 395 21.68 14.09 -14.04
C ILE A 395 21.06 12.74 -14.43
N TRP A 396 20.32 12.10 -13.51
CA TRP A 396 19.67 10.83 -13.78
C TRP A 396 18.53 10.95 -14.81
N LYS A 397 17.77 12.05 -14.77
CA LYS A 397 16.74 12.37 -15.77
C LYS A 397 17.36 12.53 -17.16
N GLU A 398 18.46 13.28 -17.28
CA GLU A 398 19.18 13.46 -18.55
C GLU A 398 19.79 12.14 -19.07
N LEU A 399 20.39 11.34 -18.19
CA LEU A 399 20.90 10.01 -18.56
C LEU A 399 19.79 9.13 -19.11
N SER A 400 18.63 9.10 -18.45
CA SER A 400 17.47 8.32 -18.87
C SER A 400 16.94 8.76 -20.25
N GLN A 401 16.90 10.07 -20.51
CA GLN A 401 16.54 10.61 -21.83
C GLN A 401 17.56 10.23 -22.91
N LEU A 402 18.87 10.33 -22.62
CA LEU A 402 19.93 9.96 -23.55
C LEU A 402 19.92 8.46 -23.88
N GLU A 403 19.64 7.60 -22.90
CA GLU A 403 19.53 6.16 -23.11
C GLU A 403 18.39 5.82 -24.08
N LYS A 404 17.22 6.44 -23.91
CA LYS A 404 16.08 6.26 -24.81
C LYS A 404 16.35 6.85 -26.20
N GLU A 405 16.96 8.02 -26.27
CA GLU A 405 17.30 8.67 -27.54
C GLU A 405 18.35 7.88 -28.33
N ARG A 406 19.30 7.21 -27.66
CA ARG A 406 20.25 6.30 -28.32
C ARG A 406 19.55 5.14 -29.02
N CYS A 407 18.44 4.67 -28.44
CA CYS A 407 17.63 3.59 -29.00
C CYS A 407 16.70 4.09 -30.12
N ARG A 408 16.03 5.24 -29.92
CA ARG A 408 14.95 5.73 -30.80
C ARG A 408 15.44 6.62 -31.95
N LEU A 409 16.57 7.31 -31.76
CA LEU A 409 17.21 8.23 -32.70
C LEU A 409 16.24 9.29 -33.25
N ARG A 410 15.36 9.85 -32.39
CA ARG A 410 14.31 10.80 -32.84
C ARG A 410 14.92 12.12 -33.30
N ASN A 411 16.01 12.54 -32.67
CA ASN A 411 16.66 13.84 -32.89
C ASN A 411 17.91 13.73 -33.80
N ALA A 412 18.10 12.60 -34.49
CA ALA A 412 19.27 12.38 -35.35
C ALA A 412 19.30 13.30 -36.58
N GLY A 413 18.12 13.66 -37.14
CA GLY A 413 18.03 14.49 -38.35
C GLY A 413 18.83 13.91 -39.52
N ASP A 414 19.57 14.77 -40.22
CA ASP A 414 20.44 14.39 -41.35
C ASP A 414 21.85 13.92 -40.92
N GLN A 415 22.12 13.78 -39.62
CA GLN A 415 23.45 13.38 -39.15
C GLN A 415 23.70 11.88 -39.41
N ASP A 416 24.97 11.55 -39.65
CA ASP A 416 25.41 10.15 -39.66
C ASP A 416 25.06 9.47 -38.32
N ILE A 417 24.37 8.33 -38.40
CA ILE A 417 23.81 7.64 -37.23
C ILE A 417 24.91 7.19 -36.26
N GLU A 418 26.03 6.69 -36.77
CA GLU A 418 27.14 6.23 -35.94
C GLU A 418 27.82 7.42 -35.23
N HIS A 419 28.03 8.52 -35.94
CA HIS A 419 28.54 9.75 -35.34
C HIS A 419 27.59 10.31 -34.27
N TYR A 420 26.28 10.31 -34.54
CA TYR A 420 25.27 10.77 -33.59
C TYR A 420 25.25 9.90 -32.32
N LYS A 421 25.20 8.56 -32.46
CA LYS A 421 25.29 7.62 -31.32
C LYS A 421 26.58 7.80 -30.53
N SER A 422 27.72 7.99 -31.22
CA SER A 422 28.99 8.28 -30.56
C SER A 422 28.94 9.57 -29.73
N SER A 423 28.28 10.61 -30.25
CA SER A 423 28.08 11.87 -29.54
C SER A 423 27.23 11.71 -28.27
N LEU A 424 26.17 10.89 -28.32
CA LEU A 424 25.32 10.58 -27.16
C LEU A 424 26.11 9.80 -26.10
N ASN A 425 26.89 8.80 -26.50
CA ASN A 425 27.75 8.03 -25.58
C ASN A 425 28.80 8.92 -24.89
N LYS A 426 29.35 9.93 -25.59
CA LYS A 426 30.26 10.91 -24.98
C LYS A 426 29.55 11.75 -23.92
N LYS A 427 28.33 12.24 -24.21
CA LYS A 427 27.51 12.98 -23.24
C LYS A 427 27.16 12.12 -22.01
N GLU A 428 26.78 10.87 -22.22
CA GLU A 428 26.49 9.91 -21.14
C GLU A 428 27.72 9.72 -20.24
N ALA A 429 28.90 9.51 -20.83
CA ALA A 429 30.15 9.39 -20.09
C ALA A 429 30.53 10.67 -19.33
N GLU A 430 30.25 11.85 -19.89
CA GLU A 430 30.42 13.13 -19.20
C GLU A 430 29.49 13.28 -17.99
N LEU A 431 28.22 12.89 -18.13
CA LEU A 431 27.26 12.89 -17.03
C LEU A 431 27.64 11.91 -15.92
N ARG A 432 28.08 10.68 -16.27
CA ARG A 432 28.60 9.72 -15.28
C ARG A 432 29.87 10.25 -14.58
N LYS A 433 30.76 10.93 -15.29
CA LYS A 433 31.91 11.63 -14.68
C LYS A 433 31.47 12.76 -13.75
N LYS A 434 30.37 13.45 -14.03
CA LYS A 434 29.79 14.45 -13.11
C LYS A 434 29.22 13.78 -11.87
N GLN A 435 28.46 12.69 -12.00
CA GLN A 435 27.96 11.92 -10.85
C GLN A 435 29.10 11.41 -9.96
N ASN A 436 30.17 10.84 -10.55
CA ASN A 436 31.33 10.35 -9.79
C ASN A 436 32.16 11.45 -9.12
N LYS A 437 31.96 12.72 -9.47
CA LYS A 437 32.59 13.87 -8.79
C LYS A 437 31.77 14.37 -7.60
N CYS A 438 30.51 13.94 -7.48
CA CYS A 438 29.70 14.26 -6.32
C CYS A 438 30.13 13.37 -5.17
N ASP A 439 30.59 13.97 -4.08
CA ASP A 439 30.90 13.25 -2.85
C ASP A 439 29.61 12.71 -2.22
N MET A 440 29.74 11.61 -1.48
CA MET A 440 28.63 11.08 -0.67
C MET A 440 28.20 12.12 0.36
N SER A 441 26.91 12.43 0.40
CA SER A 441 26.36 13.39 1.36
C SER A 441 26.35 12.82 2.78
N ASP A 442 26.37 13.69 3.79
CA ASP A 442 26.28 13.29 5.19
C ASP A 442 24.99 12.50 5.47
N ALA A 443 23.87 12.88 4.84
CA ALA A 443 22.61 12.16 4.95
C ALA A 443 22.71 10.73 4.40
N MET A 444 23.36 10.54 3.24
CA MET A 444 23.54 9.22 2.65
C MET A 444 24.55 8.36 3.42
N ALA A 445 25.61 8.96 3.95
CA ALA A 445 26.56 8.26 4.83
C ALA A 445 25.85 7.72 6.10
N SER A 446 25.05 8.56 6.75
CA SER A 446 24.22 8.16 7.90
C SER A 446 23.15 7.14 7.53
N PHE A 447 22.55 7.26 6.34
CA PHE A 447 21.58 6.29 5.85
C PHE A 447 22.19 4.91 5.60
N ILE A 448 23.35 4.85 4.93
CA ILE A 448 24.11 3.61 4.72
C ILE A 448 24.57 3.02 6.07
N TYR A 449 24.99 3.87 7.00
CA TYR A 449 25.33 3.44 8.36
C TYR A 449 24.15 2.76 9.06
N GLY A 450 22.96 3.38 9.08
CA GLY A 450 21.74 2.79 9.65
C GLY A 450 21.31 1.50 8.94
N MET A 451 21.48 1.46 7.62
CA MET A 451 21.23 0.28 6.79
C MET A 451 22.19 -0.89 7.02
N SER A 452 23.41 -0.61 7.47
CA SER A 452 24.45 -1.61 7.69
C SER A 452 24.43 -2.22 9.10
N ARG A 453 23.45 -1.84 9.93
CA ARG A 453 23.28 -2.36 11.30
C ARG A 453 22.75 -3.80 11.30
N SER A 454 22.60 -4.37 12.49
CA SER A 454 22.06 -5.74 12.68
C SER A 454 20.63 -5.85 12.12
N GLY A 455 20.15 -7.07 11.86
CA GLY A 455 18.82 -7.30 11.26
C GLY A 455 17.68 -6.54 11.94
N PRO A 456 17.44 -6.71 13.26
CA PRO A 456 16.39 -5.99 13.98
C PRO A 456 16.57 -4.47 13.97
N GLU A 457 17.79 -3.99 14.25
CA GLU A 457 18.09 -2.54 14.30
C GLU A 457 17.91 -1.88 12.93
N ARG A 458 18.31 -2.54 11.84
CA ARG A 458 18.08 -2.08 10.46
C ARG A 458 16.59 -1.96 10.15
N SER A 459 15.79 -2.97 10.51
CA SER A 459 14.34 -2.93 10.31
C SER A 459 13.67 -1.81 11.09
N TYR A 460 14.11 -1.56 12.34
CA TYR A 460 13.64 -0.42 13.13
C TYR A 460 14.05 0.90 12.48
N PHE A 461 15.30 1.01 11.98
CA PHE A 461 15.80 2.21 11.33
C PHE A 461 14.99 2.57 10.09
N LEU A 462 14.76 1.58 9.21
CA LEU A 462 13.94 1.74 8.01
C LEU A 462 12.51 2.14 8.34
N LYS A 463 11.94 1.54 9.38
CA LYS A 463 10.60 1.88 9.84
C LYS A 463 10.56 3.31 10.41
N TRP A 464 11.50 3.70 11.26
CA TRP A 464 11.61 5.06 11.78
C TRP A 464 11.80 6.11 10.68
N MET A 465 12.63 5.81 9.67
CA MET A 465 12.80 6.65 8.49
C MET A 465 11.46 6.86 7.78
N ARG A 466 10.71 5.77 7.49
CA ARG A 466 9.36 5.87 6.92
C ARG A 466 8.45 6.72 7.81
N ILE A 467 8.45 6.48 9.12
CA ILE A 467 7.60 7.17 10.09
C ILE A 467 7.85 8.67 10.08
N ASN A 468 9.11 9.07 10.20
CA ASN A 468 9.55 10.45 10.27
C ASN A 468 9.31 11.19 8.95
N LEU A 469 9.65 10.57 7.82
CA LEU A 469 9.45 11.16 6.49
C LEU A 469 7.96 11.38 6.18
N ASP A 470 7.10 10.43 6.55
CA ASP A 470 5.65 10.59 6.39
C ASP A 470 5.11 11.74 7.23
N ASN A 471 5.60 11.91 8.46
CA ASN A 471 5.18 13.01 9.34
C ASN A 471 5.58 14.37 8.77
N LEU A 472 6.83 14.50 8.29
CA LEU A 472 7.31 15.72 7.62
C LEU A 472 6.48 16.02 6.38
N SER A 473 6.14 15.00 5.59
CA SER A 473 5.27 15.17 4.41
C SER A 473 3.90 15.72 4.78
N ARG A 474 3.26 15.19 5.83
CA ARG A 474 1.91 15.61 6.21
C ARG A 474 1.91 17.09 6.64
N GLN A 475 2.95 17.52 7.35
CA GLN A 475 3.11 18.91 7.76
C GLN A 475 3.37 19.85 6.56
N ASN A 476 4.24 19.47 5.64
CA ASN A 476 4.58 20.32 4.48
C ASN A 476 3.46 20.34 3.42
N LEU A 477 2.84 19.19 3.14
CA LEU A 477 1.79 19.07 2.13
C LEU A 477 0.46 19.70 2.56
N SER A 478 0.14 19.74 3.86
CA SER A 478 -1.11 20.36 4.34
C SER A 478 -1.14 21.86 3.99
N ALA A 479 -0.06 22.59 4.27
CA ALA A 479 0.06 24.01 3.95
C ALA A 479 -0.03 24.28 2.43
N LEU A 480 0.62 23.45 1.60
CA LEU A 480 0.55 23.58 0.14
C LEU A 480 -0.84 23.27 -0.41
N ARG A 481 -1.54 22.27 0.15
CA ARG A 481 -2.91 21.93 -0.24
C ARG A 481 -3.91 23.01 0.10
N ASP A 482 -3.78 23.61 1.27
CA ASP A 482 -4.67 24.70 1.68
C ASP A 482 -4.52 25.88 0.73
N ARG A 483 -3.28 26.21 0.32
CA ARG A 483 -3.00 27.23 -0.70
C ARG A 483 -3.54 26.84 -2.09
N TYR A 484 -3.37 25.58 -2.50
CA TYR A 484 -3.90 25.08 -3.75
C TYR A 484 -5.43 25.18 -3.79
N LYS A 485 -6.10 24.78 -2.71
CA LYS A 485 -7.56 24.85 -2.56
C LYS A 485 -8.07 26.28 -2.59
N ASP A 486 -7.41 27.19 -1.88
CA ASP A 486 -7.72 28.61 -1.86
C ASP A 486 -7.64 29.22 -3.27
N LEU A 487 -6.56 28.96 -4.01
CA LEU A 487 -6.41 29.45 -5.39
C LEU A 487 -7.44 28.86 -6.34
N CYS A 488 -7.75 27.56 -6.23
CA CYS A 488 -8.79 26.94 -7.06
C CYS A 488 -10.18 27.54 -6.80
N GLN A 489 -10.48 27.92 -5.56
CA GLN A 489 -11.79 28.45 -5.17
C GLN A 489 -11.93 29.96 -5.43
N ASN A 490 -10.88 30.73 -5.13
CA ASN A 490 -10.93 32.20 -5.13
C ASN A 490 -10.27 32.83 -6.36
N SER A 491 -9.45 32.09 -7.13
CA SER A 491 -8.74 32.62 -8.30
C SER A 491 -8.48 31.57 -9.39
N PRO A 492 -9.53 30.91 -9.93
CA PRO A 492 -9.40 29.84 -10.93
C PRO A 492 -8.77 30.29 -12.26
N GLU A 493 -8.68 31.59 -12.48
CA GLU A 493 -8.09 32.20 -13.68
C GLU A 493 -6.56 32.08 -13.71
N LYS A 494 -5.91 31.88 -12.55
CA LYS A 494 -4.45 31.78 -12.40
C LYS A 494 -3.93 30.36 -12.65
N LYS A 495 -4.16 29.84 -13.86
CA LYS A 495 -3.79 28.46 -14.23
C LYS A 495 -2.30 28.16 -14.06
N ASP A 496 -1.41 29.13 -14.32
CA ASP A 496 0.03 28.94 -14.19
C ASP A 496 0.48 28.82 -12.73
N GLU A 497 -0.11 29.59 -11.80
CA GLU A 497 0.19 29.47 -10.36
C GLU A 497 -0.34 28.14 -9.79
N ILE A 498 -1.50 27.67 -10.27
CA ILE A 498 -2.05 26.36 -9.90
C ILE A 498 -1.11 25.25 -10.39
N LYS A 499 -0.59 25.37 -11.63
CA LYS A 499 0.37 24.41 -12.20
C LYS A 499 1.70 24.40 -11.44
N ASP A 500 2.21 25.57 -11.05
CA ASP A 500 3.43 25.66 -10.25
C ASP A 500 3.24 25.03 -8.86
N LEU A 501 2.09 25.25 -8.23
CA LEU A 501 1.77 24.59 -6.95
C LEU A 501 1.60 23.08 -7.06
N ASP A 502 1.00 22.60 -8.15
CA ASP A 502 0.87 21.15 -8.40
C ASP A 502 2.25 20.50 -8.57
N LYS A 503 3.16 21.18 -9.29
CA LYS A 503 4.57 20.78 -9.38
C LYS A 503 5.25 20.81 -8.01
N GLN A 504 5.06 21.86 -7.20
CA GLN A 504 5.62 21.94 -5.85
C GLN A 504 5.09 20.84 -4.93
N LEU A 505 3.80 20.47 -5.03
CA LEU A 505 3.21 19.36 -4.28
C LEU A 505 3.87 18.02 -4.62
N SER A 506 4.16 17.79 -5.90
CA SER A 506 4.91 16.62 -6.36
C SER A 506 6.36 16.63 -5.86
N ASP A 507 7.07 17.75 -6.04
CA ASP A 507 8.49 17.90 -5.68
C ASP A 507 8.73 17.84 -4.16
N CYS A 508 7.76 18.30 -3.35
CA CYS A 508 7.80 18.27 -1.89
C CYS A 508 7.55 16.88 -1.27
N SER A 509 7.24 15.86 -2.07
CA SER A 509 7.14 14.48 -1.58
C SER A 509 8.53 13.92 -1.23
N LEU A 510 8.72 13.27 -0.09
CA LEU A 510 10.00 12.63 0.25
C LEU A 510 9.74 11.40 1.10
N GLY A 511 9.94 10.22 0.52
CA GLY A 511 9.84 8.95 1.20
C GLY A 511 11.15 8.15 1.15
N LEU A 512 11.10 6.95 1.72
CA LEU A 512 12.24 6.04 1.80
C LEU A 512 12.78 5.68 0.40
N GLU A 513 11.89 5.60 -0.58
CA GLU A 513 12.22 5.32 -1.98
C GLU A 513 13.25 6.30 -2.57
N HIS A 514 13.24 7.57 -2.15
CA HIS A 514 14.22 8.55 -2.62
C HIS A 514 15.63 8.25 -2.10
N PHE A 515 15.77 7.80 -0.85
CA PHE A 515 17.08 7.41 -0.30
C PHE A 515 17.61 6.14 -0.99
N LEU A 516 16.72 5.17 -1.24
CA LEU A 516 17.07 3.94 -1.96
C LEU A 516 17.44 4.22 -3.43
N ARG A 517 16.76 5.17 -4.08
CA ARG A 517 17.07 5.60 -5.44
C ARG A 517 18.44 6.29 -5.52
N GLU A 518 18.77 7.15 -4.55
CA GLU A 518 20.11 7.76 -4.45
C GLU A 518 21.20 6.69 -4.29
N LEU A 519 20.94 5.70 -3.44
CA LEU A 519 21.83 4.56 -3.20
C LEU A 519 22.04 3.73 -4.47
N GLY A 520 20.98 3.52 -5.26
CA GLY A 520 21.09 2.90 -6.58
C GLY A 520 21.93 3.72 -7.56
N GLN A 521 21.81 5.05 -7.56
CA GLN A 521 22.62 5.92 -8.41
C GLN A 521 24.10 5.97 -7.98
N LEU A 522 24.40 5.91 -6.67
CA LEU A 522 25.76 5.75 -6.16
C LEU A 522 26.41 4.48 -6.73
N TYR A 523 25.68 3.36 -6.68
CA TYR A 523 26.15 2.09 -7.24
C TYR A 523 26.34 2.14 -8.77
N GLU A 524 25.35 2.64 -9.51
CA GLU A 524 25.40 2.79 -10.97
C GLU A 524 26.59 3.66 -11.43
N ALA A 525 26.82 4.77 -10.73
CA ALA A 525 27.93 5.66 -11.00
C ALA A 525 29.26 4.96 -10.72
N ALA A 526 29.38 4.26 -9.59
CA ALA A 526 30.58 3.50 -9.24
C ALA A 526 30.88 2.35 -10.22
N CYS A 527 29.86 1.69 -10.80
CA CYS A 527 30.04 0.68 -11.84
C CYS A 527 30.63 1.23 -13.15
N SER A 528 30.64 2.55 -13.37
CA SER A 528 31.33 3.15 -14.53
C SER A 528 32.83 3.33 -14.32
N LEU A 529 33.33 3.10 -13.10
CA LEU A 529 34.75 3.16 -12.75
C LEU A 529 35.45 1.80 -12.96
N PRO A 530 36.78 1.79 -13.11
CA PRO A 530 37.58 0.58 -13.13
C PRO A 530 37.32 -0.33 -11.91
N GLU A 531 37.45 -1.65 -12.10
CA GLU A 531 37.19 -2.66 -11.06
C GLU A 531 38.10 -2.53 -9.83
N ASP A 532 39.32 -2.03 -10.03
CA ASP A 532 40.31 -1.78 -8.99
C ASP A 532 40.10 -0.46 -8.24
N SER A 533 39.10 0.35 -8.62
CA SER A 533 38.86 1.64 -7.96
C SER A 533 38.32 1.47 -6.53
N PRO A 534 38.89 2.17 -5.53
CA PRO A 534 38.42 2.12 -4.15
C PRO A 534 36.95 2.52 -4.00
N GLN A 535 36.48 3.50 -4.79
CA GLN A 535 35.10 3.96 -4.77
C GLN A 535 34.13 2.85 -5.17
N ARG A 536 34.49 2.01 -6.16
CA ARG A 536 33.66 0.88 -6.58
C ARG A 536 33.58 -0.19 -5.50
N GLN A 537 34.71 -0.56 -4.92
CA GLN A 537 34.78 -1.54 -3.83
C GLN A 537 33.94 -1.14 -2.62
N GLN A 538 33.92 0.15 -2.27
CA GLN A 538 33.09 0.66 -1.18
C GLN A 538 31.59 0.47 -1.43
N MET A 539 31.13 0.43 -2.69
CA MET A 539 29.71 0.30 -3.03
C MET A 539 29.24 -1.15 -3.25
N GLU A 540 30.14 -2.14 -3.29
CA GLU A 540 29.81 -3.53 -3.66
C GLU A 540 28.83 -4.23 -2.70
N HIS A 541 28.81 -3.83 -1.43
CA HIS A 541 27.94 -4.44 -0.42
C HIS A 541 26.49 -3.90 -0.45
N LEU A 542 26.26 -2.75 -1.09
CA LEU A 542 24.97 -2.06 -1.09
C LEU A 542 23.82 -2.88 -1.70
N PRO A 543 23.99 -3.57 -2.85
CA PRO A 543 22.92 -4.41 -3.40
C PRO A 543 22.51 -5.55 -2.45
N GLY A 544 23.44 -6.07 -1.65
CA GLY A 544 23.16 -7.11 -0.65
C GLY A 544 22.26 -6.61 0.49
N LEU A 545 22.46 -5.35 0.93
CA LEU A 545 21.59 -4.72 1.93
C LEU A 545 20.17 -4.56 1.41
N CYS A 546 19.99 -4.12 0.16
CA CYS A 546 18.67 -3.98 -0.45
C CYS A 546 18.01 -5.34 -0.74
N ALA A 547 18.77 -6.35 -1.16
CA ALA A 547 18.25 -7.71 -1.30
C ALA A 547 17.68 -8.23 0.04
N GLN A 548 18.37 -7.97 1.14
CA GLN A 548 17.89 -8.33 2.47
C GLN A 548 16.64 -7.52 2.88
N MET A 549 16.55 -6.23 2.54
CA MET A 549 15.31 -5.46 2.75
C MET A 549 14.10 -6.09 2.06
N LEU A 550 14.27 -6.59 0.84
CA LEU A 550 13.19 -7.25 0.10
C LEU A 550 12.72 -8.52 0.82
N LEU A 551 13.64 -9.30 1.40
CA LEU A 551 13.34 -10.47 2.24
C LEU A 551 12.67 -10.09 3.56
N ASP A 552 13.04 -8.94 4.12
CA ASP A 552 12.45 -8.38 5.34
C ASP A 552 11.04 -7.78 5.07
N GLY A 553 10.55 -7.80 3.82
CA GLY A 553 9.21 -7.37 3.43
C GLY A 553 9.09 -5.89 3.08
N PHE A 554 10.19 -5.18 2.85
CA PHE A 554 10.17 -3.80 2.39
C PHE A 554 10.09 -3.74 0.84
N PRO A 555 9.19 -2.91 0.27
CA PRO A 555 9.11 -2.74 -1.17
C PRO A 555 10.33 -2.01 -1.72
N ILE A 556 10.77 -2.39 -2.93
CA ILE A 556 11.89 -1.78 -3.65
C ILE A 556 11.37 -1.24 -4.99
N GLU A 557 11.79 -0.02 -5.34
CA GLU A 557 11.48 0.57 -6.63
C GLU A 557 12.18 -0.18 -7.78
N LEU A 558 11.39 -0.74 -8.69
CA LEU A 558 11.83 -1.39 -9.92
C LEU A 558 11.92 -0.38 -11.07
N VAL A 559 10.89 0.45 -11.24
CA VAL A 559 10.82 1.49 -12.26
C VAL A 559 10.77 2.82 -11.55
N ASP A 560 11.71 3.72 -11.83
CA ASP A 560 11.69 5.09 -11.34
C ASP A 560 10.67 5.92 -12.14
N GLY A 561 9.58 6.33 -11.48
CA GLY A 561 8.53 7.17 -12.09
C GLY A 561 8.90 8.64 -12.28
N ASP A 562 10.02 9.12 -11.73
CA ASP A 562 10.52 10.48 -11.96
C ASP A 562 11.40 10.58 -13.21
N ALA A 563 12.17 9.54 -13.49
CA ALA A 563 13.04 9.47 -14.67
C ALA A 563 12.47 8.60 -15.79
N SER A 564 11.35 7.90 -15.53
CA SER A 564 10.74 6.93 -16.44
C SER A 564 11.76 5.87 -16.92
N ASN A 565 12.59 5.36 -16.01
CA ASN A 565 13.68 4.43 -16.34
C ASN A 565 13.94 3.40 -15.24
N ILE A 566 14.61 2.31 -15.59
CA ILE A 566 15.12 1.29 -14.67
C ILE A 566 16.63 1.46 -14.54
N PRO A 567 17.18 1.65 -13.32
CA PRO A 567 18.63 1.56 -13.10
C PRO A 567 19.05 0.08 -13.20
N LEU A 568 19.28 -0.38 -14.43
CA LEU A 568 19.43 -1.80 -14.74
C LEU A 568 20.59 -2.47 -13.99
N LYS A 569 21.77 -1.84 -13.85
CA LYS A 569 22.89 -2.46 -13.15
C LYS A 569 22.59 -2.59 -11.66
N TRP A 570 21.94 -1.58 -11.08
CA TRP A 570 21.50 -1.61 -9.69
C TRP A 570 20.49 -2.74 -9.44
N ILE A 571 19.36 -2.76 -10.17
CA ILE A 571 18.34 -3.80 -10.01
C ILE A 571 18.91 -5.19 -10.28
N SER A 572 19.80 -5.31 -11.27
CA SER A 572 20.46 -6.57 -11.58
C SER A 572 21.34 -7.08 -10.44
N ALA A 573 22.11 -6.18 -9.83
CA ALA A 573 22.93 -6.53 -8.68
C ALA A 573 22.08 -6.93 -7.47
N VAL A 574 20.98 -6.21 -7.21
CA VAL A 574 20.05 -6.54 -6.11
C VAL A 574 19.43 -7.92 -6.31
N LEU A 575 18.89 -8.20 -7.50
CA LEU A 575 18.29 -9.51 -7.80
C LEU A 575 19.33 -10.65 -7.80
N THR A 576 20.58 -10.37 -8.18
CA THR A 576 21.67 -11.35 -8.10
C THR A 576 22.05 -11.66 -6.64
N GLN A 577 22.11 -10.64 -5.78
CA GLN A 577 22.35 -10.84 -4.35
C GLN A 577 21.18 -11.56 -3.69
N LEU A 578 19.94 -11.19 -4.04
CA LEU A 578 18.74 -11.87 -3.58
C LEU A 578 18.76 -13.36 -3.96
N HIS A 579 19.14 -13.69 -5.19
CA HIS A 579 19.31 -15.05 -5.66
C HIS A 579 20.34 -15.86 -4.87
N THR A 580 21.36 -15.19 -4.34
CA THR A 580 22.41 -15.79 -3.50
C THR A 580 21.94 -15.98 -2.06
N LEU A 581 21.10 -15.07 -1.55
CA LEU A 581 20.52 -15.14 -0.20
C LEU A 581 19.41 -16.21 -0.10
N VAL A 582 18.68 -16.46 -1.18
CA VAL A 582 17.71 -17.56 -1.27
C VAL A 582 18.36 -18.81 -1.86
N GLU A 583 17.69 -19.97 -1.80
CA GLU A 583 18.18 -21.19 -2.46
C GLU A 583 18.31 -20.92 -3.97
N SER A 584 19.47 -21.20 -4.59
CA SER A 584 19.80 -20.78 -5.96
C SER A 584 18.94 -21.41 -7.08
N ASN A 585 17.97 -22.23 -6.74
CA ASN A 585 16.97 -22.80 -7.65
C ASN A 585 15.55 -22.31 -7.35
N SER A 586 15.41 -21.32 -6.46
CA SER A 586 14.12 -20.78 -6.03
C SER A 586 13.29 -20.28 -7.21
N LYS A 587 12.06 -20.77 -7.28
CA LYS A 587 11.07 -20.49 -8.31
C LYS A 587 10.20 -19.31 -7.90
N ILE A 588 9.89 -18.44 -8.85
CA ILE A 588 9.15 -17.20 -8.60
C ILE A 588 7.91 -17.15 -9.46
N ARG A 589 6.81 -16.65 -8.88
CA ARG A 589 5.63 -16.18 -9.60
C ARG A 589 5.50 -14.68 -9.48
N VAL A 590 5.09 -14.00 -10.54
CA VAL A 590 4.96 -12.54 -10.56
C VAL A 590 3.50 -12.13 -10.74
N VAL A 591 3.02 -11.30 -9.82
CA VAL A 591 1.70 -10.64 -9.88
C VAL A 591 1.89 -9.15 -10.00
N THR A 592 1.25 -8.54 -10.99
CA THR A 592 1.20 -7.09 -11.12
C THR A 592 -0.23 -6.59 -11.04
N VAL A 593 -0.43 -5.41 -10.44
CA VAL A 593 -1.67 -4.65 -10.56
C VAL A 593 -1.47 -3.42 -11.46
N LEU A 594 -2.43 -3.12 -12.33
CA LEU A 594 -2.47 -1.96 -13.22
C LEU A 594 -3.84 -1.29 -13.14
N GLY A 595 -3.93 0.00 -13.45
CA GLY A 595 -5.20 0.75 -13.43
C GLY A 595 -5.01 2.24 -13.19
N VAL A 596 -6.09 3.02 -13.33
CA VAL A 596 -6.03 4.48 -13.14
C VAL A 596 -5.51 4.81 -11.74
N GLN A 597 -4.91 5.99 -11.60
CA GLN A 597 -4.60 6.56 -10.30
C GLN A 597 -5.81 6.56 -9.37
N SER A 598 -5.56 6.35 -8.07
CA SER A 598 -6.59 6.42 -7.03
C SER A 598 -7.76 5.43 -7.15
N THR A 599 -7.59 4.33 -7.89
CA THR A 599 -8.61 3.25 -8.02
C THR A 599 -8.53 2.19 -6.91
N GLY A 600 -7.60 2.31 -5.97
CA GLY A 600 -7.43 1.35 -4.86
C GLY A 600 -6.52 0.15 -5.15
N LYS A 601 -5.59 0.25 -6.11
CA LYS A 601 -4.62 -0.80 -6.47
C LYS A 601 -3.81 -1.33 -5.28
N SER A 602 -3.04 -0.43 -4.64
CA SER A 602 -2.22 -0.75 -3.48
C SER A 602 -3.09 -1.23 -2.30
N THR A 603 -4.31 -0.69 -2.15
CA THR A 603 -5.29 -1.15 -1.16
C THR A 603 -5.72 -2.60 -1.40
N LEU A 604 -6.01 -2.96 -2.66
CA LEU A 604 -6.37 -4.33 -3.04
C LEU A 604 -5.23 -5.30 -2.71
N LEU A 605 -3.99 -4.96 -3.06
CA LEU A 605 -2.82 -5.78 -2.75
C LEU A 605 -2.59 -5.91 -1.24
N ASN A 606 -2.66 -4.80 -0.49
CA ASN A 606 -2.51 -4.78 0.97
C ASN A 606 -3.57 -5.63 1.68
N THR A 607 -4.80 -5.68 1.16
CA THR A 607 -5.87 -6.55 1.71
C THR A 607 -5.69 -8.00 1.30
N MET A 608 -5.27 -8.26 0.07
CA MET A 608 -5.12 -9.63 -0.46
C MET A 608 -3.94 -10.38 0.17
N PHE A 609 -2.80 -9.70 0.30
CA PHE A 609 -1.55 -10.31 0.72
C PHE A 609 -1.07 -9.87 2.11
N GLY A 610 -1.75 -8.90 2.75
CA GLY A 610 -1.32 -8.35 4.04
C GLY A 610 -0.10 -7.41 3.95
N VAL A 611 0.33 -7.08 2.73
CA VAL A 611 1.53 -6.25 2.47
C VAL A 611 1.31 -4.77 2.80
N GLN A 612 2.41 -4.01 2.80
CA GLN A 612 2.44 -2.59 3.22
C GLN A 612 2.87 -1.64 2.08
N PHE A 613 2.21 -1.68 0.92
CA PHE A 613 2.38 -0.63 -0.08
C PHE A 613 1.77 0.71 0.41
N ALA A 614 2.33 1.83 -0.04
CA ALA A 614 1.90 3.16 0.38
C ALA A 614 0.50 3.50 -0.19
N VAL A 615 -0.42 4.00 0.66
CA VAL A 615 -1.82 4.29 0.30
C VAL A 615 -2.27 5.73 0.64
N SER A 616 -1.34 6.63 0.96
CA SER A 616 -1.70 7.98 1.44
C SER A 616 -2.32 8.86 0.36
N SER A 617 -3.29 9.72 0.71
CA SER A 617 -4.04 10.56 -0.23
C SER A 617 -3.24 11.77 -0.74
N GLY A 618 -1.94 11.59 -0.97
CA GLY A 618 -0.98 12.67 -1.25
C GLY A 618 0.36 12.25 -1.79
N ARG A 619 0.65 10.96 -1.71
CA ARG A 619 1.76 10.32 -2.40
C ARG A 619 1.12 9.22 -3.21
N CYS A 620 0.78 9.53 -4.46
CA CYS A 620 0.45 8.45 -5.38
C CYS A 620 1.75 7.69 -5.65
N THR A 621 1.67 6.35 -5.71
CA THR A 621 2.77 5.52 -6.19
C THR A 621 3.27 6.10 -7.53
N ARG A 622 4.57 6.35 -7.66
CA ARG A 622 5.21 6.82 -8.90
C ARG A 622 6.21 5.76 -9.34
N GLY A 623 6.11 5.29 -10.58
CA GLY A 623 6.86 4.13 -11.06
C GLY A 623 6.26 2.79 -10.64
N ALA A 624 7.10 1.77 -10.44
CA ALA A 624 6.68 0.42 -10.06
C ALA A 624 7.53 -0.12 -8.91
N PHE A 625 6.90 -0.75 -7.92
CA PHE A 625 7.54 -1.27 -6.72
C PHE A 625 7.32 -2.77 -6.59
N MET A 626 8.42 -3.51 -6.40
CA MET A 626 8.39 -4.95 -6.17
C MET A 626 8.51 -5.29 -4.68
N LEU A 627 7.80 -6.33 -4.25
CA LEU A 627 7.86 -6.92 -2.91
C LEU A 627 7.85 -8.44 -3.04
N LEU A 628 8.61 -9.15 -2.21
CA LEU A 628 8.71 -10.61 -2.26
C LEU A 628 7.98 -11.25 -1.07
N ILE A 629 7.09 -12.21 -1.36
CA ILE A 629 6.42 -13.04 -0.34
C ILE A 629 6.89 -14.48 -0.47
N LYS A 630 7.14 -15.12 0.66
CA LYS A 630 7.53 -16.53 0.71
C LYS A 630 6.32 -17.46 0.64
N VAL A 631 6.49 -18.60 -0.04
CA VAL A 631 5.55 -19.71 -0.05
C VAL A 631 6.01 -20.79 0.95
N ASN A 632 5.10 -21.21 1.82
CA ASN A 632 5.37 -22.26 2.80
C ASN A 632 5.67 -23.59 2.11
N LYS A 633 6.52 -24.42 2.71
CA LYS A 633 6.99 -25.71 2.18
C LYS A 633 5.85 -26.62 1.71
N GLU A 634 4.70 -26.61 2.40
CA GLU A 634 3.52 -27.43 2.07
C GLU A 634 2.92 -27.06 0.71
N LEU A 635 2.88 -25.76 0.41
CA LEU A 635 2.29 -25.23 -0.84
C LEU A 635 3.29 -25.09 -1.99
N LYS A 636 4.60 -25.22 -1.74
CA LYS A 636 5.63 -25.06 -2.78
C LYS A 636 5.43 -26.02 -3.96
N GLU A 637 5.14 -27.28 -3.66
CA GLU A 637 4.90 -28.32 -4.68
C GLU A 637 3.59 -28.07 -5.44
N GLU A 638 2.57 -27.59 -4.74
CA GLU A 638 1.26 -27.34 -5.34
C GLU A 638 1.27 -26.10 -6.26
N LEU A 639 1.83 -24.98 -5.77
CA LEU A 639 1.94 -23.72 -6.52
C LEU A 639 3.12 -23.70 -7.49
N LYS A 640 4.01 -24.71 -7.42
CA LYS A 640 5.25 -24.82 -8.22
C LYS A 640 6.12 -23.57 -8.12
N CYS A 641 6.16 -22.95 -6.94
CA CYS A 641 6.98 -21.77 -6.67
C CYS A 641 7.38 -21.65 -5.20
N ASP A 642 8.53 -21.01 -4.98
CA ASP A 642 9.08 -20.72 -3.65
C ASP A 642 8.70 -19.32 -3.16
N PHE A 643 8.52 -18.39 -4.10
CA PHE A 643 8.20 -17.00 -3.83
C PHE A 643 7.17 -16.45 -4.80
N ILE A 644 6.39 -15.47 -4.31
CA ILE A 644 5.51 -14.64 -5.11
C ILE A 644 6.04 -13.21 -5.04
N MET A 645 6.43 -12.66 -6.19
CA MET A 645 6.78 -11.26 -6.35
C MET A 645 5.52 -10.46 -6.70
N ILE A 646 5.22 -9.45 -5.90
CA ILE A 646 4.10 -8.53 -6.12
C ILE A 646 4.66 -7.21 -6.62
N ILE A 647 4.14 -6.73 -7.75
CA ILE A 647 4.49 -5.44 -8.34
C ILE A 647 3.29 -4.50 -8.23
N ASP A 648 3.41 -3.49 -7.37
CA ASP A 648 2.49 -2.35 -7.32
C ASP A 648 2.95 -1.27 -8.30
N THR A 649 2.02 -0.70 -9.05
CA THR A 649 2.34 0.27 -10.12
C THR A 649 1.68 1.62 -9.86
N GLU A 650 2.26 2.65 -10.44
CA GLU A 650 1.64 3.97 -10.47
C GLU A 650 0.29 3.96 -11.20
N GLY A 651 -0.48 5.01 -10.93
CA GLY A 651 -1.69 5.27 -11.69
C GLY A 651 -1.39 5.63 -13.13
N LEU A 652 -1.93 4.87 -14.07
CA LEU A 652 -1.98 5.30 -15.47
C LEU A 652 -2.79 6.60 -15.56
N LYS A 653 -2.41 7.48 -16.49
CA LYS A 653 -3.07 8.76 -16.77
C LYS A 653 -3.13 9.70 -15.56
N SER A 654 -2.03 9.83 -14.85
CA SER A 654 -1.99 10.78 -13.75
C SER A 654 -2.23 12.22 -14.25
N PRO A 655 -3.13 13.01 -13.64
CA PRO A 655 -3.42 14.38 -14.06
C PRO A 655 -2.16 15.26 -14.11
N GLU A 656 -1.18 14.97 -13.25
CA GLU A 656 0.09 15.66 -13.14
C GLU A 656 0.96 15.40 -14.38
N LEU A 657 0.94 14.18 -14.94
CA LEU A 657 1.69 13.83 -16.15
C LEU A 657 0.90 14.15 -17.43
N ALA A 658 -0.44 14.16 -17.39
CA ALA A 658 -1.30 14.36 -18.57
C ALA A 658 -1.12 15.71 -19.29
N GLN A 659 -0.39 16.66 -18.68
CA GLN A 659 -0.04 17.97 -19.26
C GLN A 659 1.32 17.99 -19.98
N LEU A 660 2.08 16.90 -19.96
CA LEU A 660 3.35 16.73 -20.68
C LEU A 660 3.09 16.05 -22.04
N ASP A 661 3.75 16.52 -23.11
CA ASP A 661 3.54 16.02 -24.47
C ASP A 661 3.84 14.50 -24.63
N ASP A 662 4.67 13.92 -23.75
CA ASP A 662 5.10 12.51 -23.78
C ASP A 662 4.40 11.61 -22.73
N SER A 663 3.38 12.09 -22.02
CA SER A 663 2.78 11.36 -20.88
C SER A 663 2.25 9.96 -21.23
N HIS A 664 1.78 9.80 -22.47
CA HIS A 664 1.24 8.55 -22.98
C HIS A 664 2.32 7.51 -23.25
N GLU A 665 3.53 7.95 -23.62
CA GLU A 665 4.65 7.03 -23.85
C GLU A 665 5.08 6.37 -22.54
N HIS A 666 5.13 7.14 -21.45
CA HIS A 666 5.42 6.63 -20.12
C HIS A 666 4.42 5.56 -19.64
N ASP A 667 3.11 5.84 -19.76
CA ASP A 667 2.06 4.88 -19.41
C ASP A 667 2.17 3.57 -20.21
N ASN A 668 2.49 3.68 -21.51
CA ASN A 668 2.63 2.53 -22.38
C ASN A 668 3.90 1.72 -22.09
N GLU A 669 5.02 2.39 -21.81
CA GLU A 669 6.29 1.78 -21.41
C GLU A 669 6.10 0.97 -20.13
N LEU A 670 5.51 1.60 -19.11
CA LEU A 670 5.21 0.96 -17.84
C LEU A 670 4.31 -0.26 -18.03
N ALA A 671 3.16 -0.09 -18.69
CA ALA A 671 2.20 -1.17 -18.89
C ALA A 671 2.82 -2.34 -19.67
N THR A 672 3.55 -2.07 -20.75
CA THR A 672 4.21 -3.09 -21.57
C THR A 672 5.24 -3.87 -20.74
N LEU A 673 6.05 -3.17 -19.96
CA LEU A 673 7.06 -3.77 -19.10
C LEU A 673 6.40 -4.67 -18.04
N VAL A 674 5.52 -4.12 -17.21
CA VAL A 674 5.01 -4.86 -16.05
C VAL A 674 4.09 -6.01 -16.46
N ILE A 675 3.33 -5.89 -17.55
CA ILE A 675 2.57 -7.01 -18.14
C ILE A 675 3.53 -8.09 -18.62
N GLY A 676 4.62 -7.71 -19.29
CA GLY A 676 5.62 -8.67 -19.77
C GLY A 676 6.42 -9.37 -18.68
N LEU A 677 6.58 -8.75 -17.52
CA LEU A 677 7.23 -9.35 -16.35
C LEU A 677 6.32 -10.31 -15.57
N SER A 678 5.00 -10.25 -15.79
CA SER A 678 4.02 -10.93 -14.95
C SER A 678 3.64 -12.32 -15.44
N ASP A 679 3.35 -13.22 -14.50
CA ASP A 679 2.57 -14.42 -14.78
C ASP A 679 1.07 -14.12 -14.71
N VAL A 680 0.66 -13.28 -13.75
CA VAL A 680 -0.72 -12.82 -13.57
C VAL A 680 -0.77 -11.29 -13.51
N THR A 681 -1.63 -10.69 -14.33
CA THR A 681 -1.88 -9.24 -14.35
C THR A 681 -3.30 -8.95 -13.86
N ILE A 682 -3.42 -8.03 -12.91
CA ILE A 682 -4.69 -7.56 -12.37
C ILE A 682 -4.97 -6.17 -12.94
N ILE A 683 -6.02 -6.01 -13.74
CA ILE A 683 -6.47 -4.72 -14.26
C ILE A 683 -7.58 -4.20 -13.35
N ASN A 684 -7.24 -3.26 -12.48
CA ASN A 684 -8.13 -2.65 -11.51
C ASN A 684 -8.89 -1.47 -12.13
N ILE A 685 -10.21 -1.58 -12.19
CA ILE A 685 -11.13 -0.63 -12.80
C ILE A 685 -12.06 -0.07 -11.71
N ALA A 686 -12.10 1.25 -11.53
CA ALA A 686 -13.02 1.87 -10.58
C ALA A 686 -14.29 2.35 -11.27
N MET A 687 -15.47 1.95 -10.75
CA MET A 687 -16.78 2.39 -11.24
C MET A 687 -17.05 2.09 -12.73
N GLU A 688 -18.31 2.21 -13.17
CA GLU A 688 -18.71 2.02 -14.58
C GLU A 688 -18.37 3.24 -15.46
N ASN A 689 -17.19 3.87 -15.29
CA ASN A 689 -16.81 4.97 -16.17
C ASN A 689 -16.32 4.45 -17.53
N SER A 690 -17.22 4.43 -18.51
CA SER A 690 -16.98 3.86 -19.84
C SER A 690 -15.84 4.53 -20.63
N THR A 691 -15.45 5.77 -20.32
CA THR A 691 -14.36 6.46 -21.02
C THR A 691 -13.00 6.08 -20.44
N GLU A 692 -12.84 6.09 -19.12
CA GLU A 692 -11.60 5.67 -18.44
C GLU A 692 -11.27 4.21 -18.72
N MET A 693 -12.29 3.36 -18.70
CA MET A 693 -12.17 1.94 -19.06
C MET A 693 -11.60 1.80 -20.48
N LYS A 694 -12.15 2.51 -21.48
CA LYS A 694 -11.70 2.38 -22.87
C LYS A 694 -10.22 2.72 -23.05
N ASP A 695 -9.77 3.77 -22.38
CA ASP A 695 -8.42 4.25 -22.60
C ASP A 695 -7.35 3.37 -21.95
N ILE A 696 -7.60 2.82 -20.76
CA ILE A 696 -6.68 1.84 -20.14
C ILE A 696 -6.65 0.56 -20.95
N LEU A 697 -7.83 0.07 -21.35
CA LEU A 697 -7.95 -1.19 -22.07
C LEU A 697 -7.17 -1.14 -23.39
N GLN A 698 -7.11 0.00 -24.07
CA GLN A 698 -6.27 0.15 -25.26
C GLN A 698 -4.77 -0.03 -24.95
N ILE A 699 -4.26 0.62 -23.91
CA ILE A 699 -2.85 0.48 -23.48
C ILE A 699 -2.54 -0.99 -23.17
N VAL A 700 -3.43 -1.63 -22.40
CA VAL A 700 -3.32 -3.01 -21.96
C VAL A 700 -3.38 -3.99 -23.15
N VAL A 701 -4.30 -3.78 -24.10
CA VAL A 701 -4.44 -4.61 -25.31
C VAL A 701 -3.18 -4.53 -26.17
N HIS A 702 -2.62 -3.34 -26.38
CA HIS A 702 -1.36 -3.18 -27.11
C HIS A 702 -0.21 -3.93 -26.41
N ALA A 703 -0.09 -3.78 -25.09
CA ALA A 703 0.91 -4.52 -24.32
C ALA A 703 0.75 -6.04 -24.49
N PHE A 704 -0.48 -6.58 -24.44
CA PHE A 704 -0.73 -8.01 -24.63
C PHE A 704 -0.42 -8.51 -26.05
N ILE A 705 -0.73 -7.73 -27.09
CA ILE A 705 -0.39 -8.12 -28.48
C ILE A 705 1.12 -8.28 -28.62
N ARG A 706 1.88 -7.33 -28.08
CA ARG A 706 3.36 -7.38 -28.06
C ARG A 706 3.88 -8.56 -27.25
N MET A 707 3.25 -8.85 -26.10
CA MET A 707 3.65 -9.99 -25.27
C MET A 707 3.43 -11.32 -25.99
N LYS A 708 2.35 -11.45 -26.76
CA LYS A 708 2.10 -12.61 -27.59
C LYS A 708 3.21 -12.83 -28.63
N GLU A 709 3.76 -11.77 -29.22
CA GLU A 709 4.85 -11.86 -30.20
C GLU A 709 6.13 -12.44 -29.61
N VAL A 710 6.44 -12.06 -28.37
CA VAL A 710 7.59 -12.60 -27.63
C VAL A 710 7.28 -13.95 -26.97
N GLY A 711 6.10 -14.53 -27.22
CA GLY A 711 5.70 -15.85 -26.74
C GLY A 711 5.24 -15.88 -25.28
N LYS A 712 5.05 -14.72 -24.63
CA LYS A 712 4.52 -14.63 -23.26
C LYS A 712 3.00 -14.42 -23.31
N LYS A 713 2.28 -15.17 -22.47
CA LYS A 713 0.81 -15.08 -22.34
C LYS A 713 0.45 -14.99 -20.85
N PRO A 714 0.60 -13.83 -20.23
CA PRO A 714 0.15 -13.62 -18.86
C PRO A 714 -1.36 -13.85 -18.73
N ILE A 715 -1.77 -14.39 -17.58
CA ILE A 715 -3.18 -14.50 -17.18
C ILE A 715 -3.65 -13.11 -16.77
N CYS A 716 -4.85 -12.68 -17.19
CA CYS A 716 -5.38 -11.36 -16.88
C CYS A 716 -6.71 -11.46 -16.14
N HIS A 717 -6.84 -10.67 -15.07
CA HIS A 717 -8.08 -10.51 -14.32
C HIS A 717 -8.53 -9.05 -14.33
N PHE A 718 -9.78 -8.80 -14.72
CA PHE A 718 -10.41 -7.48 -14.56
C PHE A 718 -11.10 -7.41 -13.21
N VAL A 719 -10.69 -6.46 -12.36
CA VAL A 719 -11.26 -6.25 -11.03
C VAL A 719 -12.04 -4.95 -11.02
N HIS A 720 -13.36 -5.04 -10.92
CA HIS A 720 -14.27 -3.90 -10.83
C HIS A 720 -14.49 -3.51 -9.36
N GLN A 721 -14.02 -2.34 -8.96
CA GLN A 721 -14.13 -1.81 -7.60
C GLN A 721 -15.42 -1.02 -7.37
N ASN A 722 -15.89 -1.00 -6.12
CA ASN A 722 -17.07 -0.25 -5.64
C ASN A 722 -18.40 -0.67 -6.27
N VAL A 723 -18.57 -1.96 -6.51
CA VAL A 723 -19.81 -2.52 -7.10
C VAL A 723 -20.80 -2.82 -5.96
N SER A 724 -21.87 -2.03 -5.86
CA SER A 724 -22.76 -2.05 -4.68
C SER A 724 -23.93 -3.03 -4.73
N ASP A 725 -24.29 -3.57 -5.89
CA ASP A 725 -25.51 -4.37 -6.08
C ASP A 725 -25.21 -5.88 -6.01
N MET A 726 -25.92 -6.62 -5.15
CA MET A 726 -25.81 -8.09 -5.08
C MET A 726 -26.34 -8.77 -6.35
N SER A 727 -27.26 -8.12 -7.08
CA SER A 727 -27.72 -8.57 -8.39
C SER A 727 -26.73 -8.27 -9.51
N ALA A 728 -25.62 -7.58 -9.22
CA ALA A 728 -24.57 -7.31 -10.20
C ALA A 728 -24.11 -8.62 -10.82
N HIS A 729 -23.90 -9.71 -10.06
CA HIS A 729 -23.41 -10.97 -10.65
C HIS A 729 -24.28 -11.50 -11.82
N ASP A 730 -25.61 -11.37 -11.75
CA ASP A 730 -26.54 -11.78 -12.81
C ASP A 730 -26.74 -10.71 -13.90
N ASN A 731 -26.80 -9.42 -13.52
CA ASN A 731 -26.84 -8.30 -14.49
C ASN A 731 -25.51 -8.17 -15.28
N ASN A 732 -24.41 -8.66 -14.70
CA ASN A 732 -23.06 -8.62 -15.24
C ASN A 732 -22.87 -9.53 -16.45
N MET A 733 -23.73 -10.49 -16.75
CA MET A 733 -23.60 -11.25 -18.01
C MET A 733 -23.63 -10.32 -19.22
N ARG A 734 -24.46 -9.26 -19.16
CA ARG A 734 -24.51 -8.24 -20.22
C ARG A 734 -23.27 -7.36 -20.21
N ASP A 735 -22.80 -6.94 -19.05
CA ASP A 735 -21.64 -6.05 -18.92
C ASP A 735 -20.31 -6.76 -19.22
N ARG A 736 -20.15 -8.02 -18.83
CA ARG A 736 -19.06 -8.92 -19.23
C ARG A 736 -19.02 -9.10 -20.74
N LYS A 737 -20.18 -9.35 -21.36
CA LYS A 737 -20.28 -9.47 -22.81
C LYS A 737 -19.92 -8.16 -23.51
N LYS A 738 -20.41 -7.03 -22.99
CA LYS A 738 -20.09 -5.69 -23.50
C LYS A 738 -18.60 -5.36 -23.35
N LEU A 739 -17.98 -5.74 -22.23
CA LEU A 739 -16.54 -5.59 -22.01
C LEU A 739 -15.75 -6.42 -23.02
N LEU A 740 -16.13 -7.68 -23.25
CA LEU A 740 -15.49 -8.52 -24.26
C LEU A 740 -15.67 -7.98 -25.68
N GLU A 741 -16.86 -7.46 -26.02
CA GLU A 741 -17.11 -6.78 -27.31
C GLU A 741 -16.18 -5.57 -27.49
N GLN A 742 -16.07 -4.73 -26.45
CA GLN A 742 -15.14 -3.58 -26.46
C GLN A 742 -13.67 -4.01 -26.57
N LEU A 743 -13.26 -5.05 -25.84
CA LEU A 743 -11.92 -5.62 -25.93
C LEU A 743 -11.63 -6.13 -27.35
N ASN A 744 -12.59 -6.81 -27.98
CA ASN A 744 -12.44 -7.28 -29.36
C ASN A 744 -12.30 -6.11 -30.35
N GLU A 745 -13.11 -5.06 -30.21
CA GLU A 745 -13.02 -3.86 -31.04
C GLU A 745 -11.64 -3.18 -30.90
N MET A 746 -11.16 -3.01 -29.67
CA MET A 746 -9.84 -2.43 -29.40
C MET A 746 -8.71 -3.33 -29.90
N THR A 747 -8.84 -4.65 -29.72
CA THR A 747 -7.85 -5.61 -30.21
C THR A 747 -7.73 -5.55 -31.72
N LEU A 748 -8.86 -5.48 -32.44
CA LEU A 748 -8.85 -5.38 -33.88
C LEU A 748 -8.22 -4.06 -34.37
N ALA A 749 -8.49 -2.94 -33.68
CA ALA A 749 -7.85 -1.66 -33.97
C ALA A 749 -6.34 -1.70 -33.71
N ALA A 750 -5.92 -2.20 -32.55
CA ALA A 750 -4.53 -2.32 -32.14
C ALA A 750 -3.74 -3.25 -33.07
N ALA A 751 -4.33 -4.40 -33.43
CA ALA A 751 -3.73 -5.36 -34.35
C ALA A 751 -3.50 -4.78 -35.75
N ARG A 752 -4.42 -3.94 -36.26
CA ARG A 752 -4.21 -3.21 -37.53
C ARG A 752 -3.03 -2.25 -37.45
N MET A 753 -2.92 -1.50 -36.35
CA MET A 753 -1.80 -0.58 -36.15
C MET A 753 -0.46 -1.31 -36.08
N GLU A 754 -0.42 -2.47 -35.44
CA GLU A 754 0.77 -3.32 -35.34
C GLU A 754 1.00 -4.23 -36.57
N LYS A 755 0.19 -4.04 -37.63
CA LYS A 755 0.24 -4.80 -38.91
C LYS A 755 0.08 -6.32 -38.71
N LYS A 756 -0.77 -6.73 -37.77
CA LYS A 756 -1.07 -8.13 -37.41
C LYS A 756 -2.50 -8.51 -37.79
N GLU A 757 -2.74 -8.75 -39.07
CA GLU A 757 -4.08 -9.07 -39.60
C GLU A 757 -4.64 -10.41 -39.09
N ASN A 758 -3.82 -11.26 -38.49
CA ASN A 758 -4.21 -12.56 -37.93
C ASN A 758 -4.87 -12.48 -36.54
N ILE A 759 -4.92 -11.30 -35.92
CA ILE A 759 -5.52 -11.10 -34.60
C ILE A 759 -6.85 -10.35 -34.79
N THR A 760 -7.95 -11.00 -34.43
CA THR A 760 -9.31 -10.46 -34.64
C THR A 760 -10.10 -10.30 -33.35
N LYS A 761 -9.75 -11.08 -32.32
CA LYS A 761 -10.41 -11.11 -31.01
C LYS A 761 -9.38 -11.02 -29.91
N PHE A 762 -9.79 -10.51 -28.76
CA PHE A 762 -8.95 -10.45 -27.56
C PHE A 762 -8.48 -11.83 -27.11
N THR A 763 -9.34 -12.84 -27.23
CA THR A 763 -9.01 -14.25 -26.95
C THR A 763 -7.97 -14.83 -27.89
N ASP A 764 -7.73 -14.21 -29.06
CA ASP A 764 -6.63 -14.61 -29.93
C ASP A 764 -5.29 -14.20 -29.29
N VAL A 765 -5.27 -13.14 -28.50
CA VAL A 765 -4.08 -12.59 -27.86
C VAL A 765 -3.72 -13.36 -26.59
N MET A 766 -4.72 -13.59 -25.74
CA MET A 766 -4.53 -14.20 -24.43
C MET A 766 -5.73 -15.05 -24.01
N GLU A 767 -5.52 -15.95 -23.04
CA GLU A 767 -6.61 -16.74 -22.46
C GLU A 767 -7.47 -15.84 -21.57
N TYR A 768 -8.72 -15.64 -21.97
CA TYR A 768 -9.68 -14.80 -21.26
C TYR A 768 -11.04 -15.47 -21.25
N ASP A 769 -11.55 -15.71 -20.04
CA ASP A 769 -12.89 -16.21 -19.80
C ASP A 769 -13.68 -15.16 -19.00
N PRO A 770 -14.70 -14.52 -19.59
CA PRO A 770 -15.47 -13.48 -18.90
C PRO A 770 -16.06 -13.92 -17.55
N ASP A 771 -16.34 -15.20 -17.35
CA ASP A 771 -16.97 -15.70 -16.13
C ASP A 771 -15.98 -15.92 -14.98
N THR A 772 -14.74 -16.29 -15.29
CA THR A 772 -13.69 -16.55 -14.29
C THR A 772 -12.65 -15.45 -14.18
N SER A 773 -12.48 -14.64 -15.24
CA SER A 773 -11.45 -13.59 -15.37
C SER A 773 -11.96 -12.18 -15.03
N SER A 774 -13.21 -12.04 -14.58
CA SER A 774 -13.79 -10.76 -14.13
C SER A 774 -14.32 -10.87 -12.69
N CYS A 775 -13.75 -10.07 -11.79
CA CYS A 775 -14.14 -10.01 -10.37
C CYS A 775 -14.82 -8.67 -10.06
N TYR A 776 -15.86 -8.71 -9.23
CA TYR A 776 -16.61 -7.53 -8.80
C TYR A 776 -16.49 -7.42 -7.28
N ILE A 777 -15.87 -6.34 -6.81
CA ILE A 777 -15.55 -6.14 -5.40
C ILE A 777 -16.37 -4.95 -4.90
N PRO A 778 -17.08 -5.09 -3.76
CA PRO A 778 -17.88 -4.01 -3.19
C PRO A 778 -17.02 -2.85 -2.68
N GLY A 779 -17.64 -1.81 -2.13
CA GLY A 779 -16.89 -0.71 -1.51
C GLY A 779 -16.11 -1.14 -0.26
N LEU A 780 -14.91 -0.58 -0.08
CA LEU A 780 -14.01 -0.91 1.04
C LEU A 780 -14.64 -0.66 2.42
N TRP A 781 -15.38 0.43 2.59
CA TRP A 781 -15.92 0.86 3.89
C TRP A 781 -17.38 0.46 4.04
N HIS A 782 -17.75 -0.05 5.23
CA HIS A 782 -19.15 -0.26 5.60
C HIS A 782 -19.70 0.99 6.31
N GLY A 783 -20.15 1.95 5.51
CA GLY A 783 -20.60 3.27 5.98
C GLY A 783 -19.67 4.39 5.56
N THR A 784 -19.74 5.52 6.26
CA THR A 784 -18.96 6.73 5.92
C THR A 784 -17.78 6.88 6.88
N PRO A 785 -16.53 6.92 6.38
CA PRO A 785 -15.37 7.29 7.20
C PRO A 785 -15.59 8.64 7.93
N PRO A 786 -14.99 8.86 9.12
CA PRO A 786 -13.81 8.16 9.63
C PRO A 786 -14.06 6.99 10.59
N MET A 787 -15.31 6.81 11.04
CA MET A 787 -15.71 5.75 11.97
C MET A 787 -16.20 4.47 11.30
N ALA A 788 -16.27 4.41 9.97
CA ALA A 788 -16.64 3.21 9.26
C ALA A 788 -15.57 2.10 9.42
N PRO A 789 -15.96 0.85 9.73
CA PRO A 789 -15.08 -0.30 9.62
C PRO A 789 -14.96 -0.76 8.16
N VAL A 790 -13.97 -1.61 7.89
CA VAL A 790 -13.86 -2.31 6.60
C VAL A 790 -15.10 -3.19 6.38
N ASN A 791 -15.58 -3.21 5.13
CA ASN A 791 -16.72 -4.01 4.72
C ASN A 791 -16.34 -5.50 4.69
N ALA A 792 -17.11 -6.33 5.40
CA ALA A 792 -16.92 -7.79 5.38
C ALA A 792 -17.02 -8.34 3.95
N GLY A 793 -17.98 -7.84 3.15
CA GLY A 793 -18.14 -8.26 1.75
C GLY A 793 -16.94 -7.91 0.87
N TYR A 794 -16.21 -6.83 1.19
CA TYR A 794 -14.96 -6.48 0.49
C TYR A 794 -13.90 -7.54 0.78
N SER A 795 -13.68 -7.81 2.06
CA SER A 795 -12.65 -8.75 2.52
C SER A 795 -12.89 -10.16 1.99
N GLU A 796 -14.14 -10.62 1.98
CA GLU A 796 -14.53 -11.93 1.44
C GLU A 796 -14.39 -11.99 -0.10
N ALA A 797 -14.76 -10.93 -0.82
CA ALA A 797 -14.58 -10.87 -2.27
C ALA A 797 -13.09 -10.90 -2.67
N VAL A 798 -12.25 -10.12 -1.96
CA VAL A 798 -10.79 -10.14 -2.14
C VAL A 798 -10.21 -11.51 -1.80
N TYR A 799 -10.71 -12.16 -0.74
CA TYR A 799 -10.30 -13.52 -0.38
C TYR A 799 -10.66 -14.56 -1.44
N SER A 800 -11.88 -14.50 -1.96
CA SER A 800 -12.33 -15.33 -3.08
C SER A 800 -11.43 -15.14 -4.30
N PHE A 801 -11.10 -13.89 -4.62
CA PHE A 801 -10.20 -13.56 -5.72
C PHE A 801 -8.78 -14.09 -5.50
N LYS A 802 -8.24 -13.97 -4.27
CA LYS A 802 -6.95 -14.59 -3.91
C LYS A 802 -6.97 -16.09 -4.18
N LYS A 803 -8.04 -16.80 -3.82
CA LYS A 803 -8.18 -18.25 -4.09
C LYS A 803 -8.16 -18.56 -5.58
N THR A 804 -8.82 -17.76 -6.42
CA THR A 804 -8.73 -17.89 -7.88
C THR A 804 -7.30 -17.72 -8.37
N LEU A 805 -6.61 -16.66 -7.92
CA LEU A 805 -5.21 -16.40 -8.29
C LEU A 805 -4.26 -17.55 -7.88
N MET A 806 -4.49 -18.16 -6.72
CA MET A 806 -3.72 -19.34 -6.31
C MET A 806 -3.98 -20.56 -7.21
N LYS A 807 -5.20 -20.74 -7.73
CA LYS A 807 -5.49 -21.79 -8.73
C LYS A 807 -4.78 -21.52 -10.04
N ASP A 808 -4.73 -20.26 -10.47
CA ASP A 808 -4.05 -19.86 -11.70
C ASP A 808 -2.56 -20.18 -11.67
N PHE A 809 -1.90 -19.94 -10.53
CA PHE A 809 -0.49 -20.33 -10.37
C PHE A 809 -0.22 -21.83 -10.52
N ARG A 810 -1.17 -22.68 -10.11
CA ARG A 810 -1.04 -24.15 -10.29
C ARG A 810 -1.06 -24.53 -11.78
N ASN A 811 -1.80 -23.75 -12.57
CA ASN A 811 -1.99 -23.93 -14.01
C ASN A 811 -0.87 -23.27 -14.84
N CYS A 812 -0.13 -22.31 -14.29
CA CYS A 812 1.02 -21.70 -14.96
C CYS A 812 2.09 -22.74 -15.31
N GLN A 813 2.45 -22.82 -16.59
CA GLN A 813 3.43 -23.79 -17.10
C GLN A 813 4.89 -23.31 -16.99
N SER A 814 5.12 -22.00 -16.89
CA SER A 814 6.47 -21.42 -16.69
C SER A 814 7.05 -21.92 -15.38
N ASN A 815 8.36 -22.18 -15.33
CA ASN A 815 9.06 -22.60 -14.11
C ASN A 815 10.30 -21.71 -13.92
N ASP A 816 10.05 -20.41 -14.00
CA ASP A 816 11.06 -19.37 -14.07
C ASP A 816 11.71 -19.21 -12.68
N ASP A 817 13.04 -19.26 -12.66
CA ASP A 817 13.82 -18.90 -11.47
C ASP A 817 14.19 -17.41 -11.49
N MET A 818 14.79 -16.95 -10.39
CA MET A 818 15.20 -15.56 -10.25
C MET A 818 16.21 -15.10 -11.32
N THR A 819 17.07 -16.01 -11.80
CA THR A 819 18.06 -15.71 -12.84
C THR A 819 17.37 -15.50 -14.19
N HIS A 820 16.37 -16.33 -14.50
CA HIS A 820 15.54 -16.16 -15.68
C HIS A 820 14.77 -14.83 -15.61
N PHE A 821 14.13 -14.53 -14.49
CA PHE A 821 13.41 -13.27 -14.28
C PHE A 821 14.32 -12.05 -14.46
N LEU A 822 15.55 -12.10 -13.92
CA LEU A 822 16.54 -11.05 -14.08
C LEU A 822 16.91 -10.81 -15.55
N LYS A 823 17.30 -11.88 -16.26
CA LYS A 823 17.67 -11.80 -17.69
C LYS A 823 16.50 -11.29 -18.52
N TRP A 824 15.30 -11.78 -18.24
CA TRP A 824 14.08 -11.35 -18.89
C TRP A 824 13.80 -9.85 -18.65
N THR A 825 13.97 -9.38 -17.42
CA THR A 825 13.80 -7.95 -17.08
C THR A 825 14.75 -7.06 -17.87
N GLN A 826 16.03 -7.45 -17.98
CA GLN A 826 17.02 -6.73 -18.78
C GLN A 826 16.61 -6.68 -20.26
N SER A 827 16.36 -7.84 -20.88
CA SER A 827 16.02 -7.92 -22.30
C SER A 827 14.70 -7.24 -22.64
N LEU A 828 13.69 -7.35 -21.77
CA LEU A 828 12.40 -6.71 -21.96
C LEU A 828 12.54 -5.19 -21.84
N TRP A 829 13.24 -4.68 -20.83
CA TRP A 829 13.44 -3.23 -20.68
C TRP A 829 14.26 -2.64 -21.83
N GLU A 830 15.31 -3.34 -22.28
CA GLU A 830 16.05 -2.95 -23.48
C GLU A 830 15.12 -2.83 -24.69
N SER A 831 14.26 -3.83 -24.91
CA SER A 831 13.29 -3.83 -26.01
C SER A 831 12.30 -2.67 -25.90
N VAL A 832 11.74 -2.41 -24.71
CA VAL A 832 10.81 -1.29 -24.45
C VAL A 832 11.47 0.08 -24.74
N LYS A 833 12.78 0.23 -24.50
CA LYS A 833 13.51 1.46 -24.87
C LYS A 833 13.63 1.65 -26.38
N PHE A 834 13.77 0.58 -27.16
CA PHE A 834 13.79 0.64 -28.62
C PHE A 834 12.41 0.90 -29.23
N GLU A 835 11.35 0.52 -28.52
CA GLU A 835 10.00 0.76 -28.99
C GLU A 835 9.71 2.25 -29.16
N LYS A 836 9.11 2.56 -30.32
CA LYS A 836 8.56 3.88 -30.61
C LYS A 836 7.07 3.80 -30.31
N PHE A 837 6.67 4.34 -29.16
CA PHE A 837 5.25 4.50 -28.86
C PHE A 837 4.74 5.72 -29.64
N ILE A 838 4.44 5.52 -30.92
CA ILE A 838 4.20 6.61 -31.89
C ILE A 838 2.90 7.40 -31.58
N PHE A 839 1.99 6.91 -30.73
CA PHE A 839 0.69 7.57 -30.49
C PHE A 839 0.20 7.56 -29.04
N SER A 840 -0.48 8.66 -28.67
CA SER A 840 -1.53 8.60 -27.65
C SER A 840 -2.72 7.84 -28.25
N PHE A 841 -3.07 6.68 -27.71
CA PHE A 841 -4.10 5.79 -28.28
C PHE A 841 -5.54 6.35 -28.25
N ARG A 842 -5.72 7.64 -27.94
CA ARG A 842 -6.97 8.33 -27.57
C ARG A 842 -8.13 8.21 -28.58
N ASN A 843 -7.97 7.66 -29.77
CA ASN A 843 -9.09 7.48 -30.69
C ASN A 843 -8.82 6.39 -31.74
N SER A 844 -9.63 5.33 -31.74
CA SER A 844 -9.61 4.30 -32.80
C SER A 844 -9.85 4.89 -34.20
N LEU A 845 -10.56 6.02 -34.28
CA LEU A 845 -10.73 6.82 -35.50
C LEU A 845 -9.42 7.45 -36.00
N VAL A 846 -8.58 7.95 -35.09
CA VAL A 846 -7.28 8.54 -35.43
C VAL A 846 -6.29 7.44 -35.81
N ALA A 847 -6.34 6.30 -35.12
CA ALA A 847 -5.59 5.10 -35.49
C ALA A 847 -5.96 4.59 -36.90
N ASP A 848 -7.26 4.50 -37.23
CA ASP A 848 -7.72 4.07 -38.55
C ASP A 848 -7.32 5.06 -39.65
N ALA A 849 -7.45 6.37 -39.38
CA ALA A 849 -7.03 7.43 -40.31
C ALA A 849 -5.52 7.38 -40.58
N TYR A 850 -4.70 7.19 -39.55
CA TYR A 850 -3.26 7.05 -39.69
C TYR A 850 -2.85 5.75 -40.39
N SER A 851 -3.50 4.63 -40.08
CA SER A 851 -3.25 3.36 -40.78
C SER A 851 -3.50 3.50 -42.27
N ARG A 852 -4.59 4.18 -42.67
CA ARG A 852 -4.88 4.47 -44.08
C ARG A 852 -3.80 5.37 -44.70
N LEU A 853 -3.39 6.43 -44.00
CA LEU A 853 -2.32 7.31 -44.46
C LEU A 853 -1.00 6.54 -44.66
N CYS A 854 -0.63 5.67 -43.72
CA CYS A 854 0.54 4.80 -43.84
C CYS A 854 0.44 3.84 -45.03
N SER A 855 -0.75 3.26 -45.29
CA SER A 855 -0.96 2.41 -46.45
C SER A 855 -0.76 3.16 -47.77
N GLU A 856 -1.30 4.38 -47.88
CA GLU A 856 -1.09 5.26 -49.05
C GLU A 856 0.39 5.65 -49.18
N TYR A 857 1.03 6.07 -48.08
CA TYR A 857 2.43 6.45 -48.07
C TYR A 857 3.36 5.31 -48.48
N ASN A 858 3.17 4.10 -47.95
CA ASN A 858 3.93 2.91 -48.38
C ASN A 858 3.65 2.58 -49.86
N GLY A 859 2.43 2.83 -50.33
CA GLY A 859 2.08 2.71 -51.74
C GLY A 859 2.86 3.69 -52.63
N TRP A 860 2.98 4.95 -52.21
CA TRP A 860 3.79 5.97 -52.87
C TRP A 860 5.28 5.63 -52.84
N GLU A 861 5.81 5.23 -51.68
CA GLU A 861 7.20 4.81 -51.52
C GLU A 861 7.54 3.63 -52.44
N TRP A 862 6.68 2.61 -52.48
CA TRP A 862 6.90 1.45 -53.35
C TRP A 862 6.83 1.80 -54.83
N THR A 863 5.90 2.68 -55.22
CA THR A 863 5.76 3.17 -56.59
C THR A 863 7.00 3.94 -57.01
N PHE A 864 7.47 4.85 -56.15
CA PHE A 864 8.70 5.59 -56.35
C PHE A 864 9.92 4.67 -56.46
N GLN A 865 10.11 3.74 -55.52
CA GLN A 865 11.22 2.77 -55.55
C GLN A 865 11.19 1.93 -56.82
N LYS A 866 10.01 1.48 -57.27
CA LYS A 866 9.86 0.70 -58.49
C LYS A 866 10.23 1.50 -59.74
N GLU A 867 9.80 2.75 -59.84
CA GLU A 867 10.14 3.62 -60.97
C GLU A 867 11.62 3.99 -60.97
N MET A 868 12.21 4.25 -59.80
CA MET A 868 13.66 4.45 -59.65
C MET A 868 14.45 3.20 -60.03
N TYR A 869 14.00 2.01 -59.62
CA TYR A 869 14.67 0.76 -59.97
C TYR A 869 14.58 0.47 -61.48
N LYS A 870 13.42 0.69 -62.11
CA LYS A 870 13.28 0.58 -63.57
C LYS A 870 14.20 1.55 -64.31
N TRP A 871 14.28 2.80 -63.83
CA TRP A 871 15.17 3.80 -64.39
C TRP A 871 16.64 3.37 -64.25
N MET A 872 17.04 2.92 -63.06
CA MET A 872 18.40 2.44 -62.77
C MET A 872 18.79 1.28 -63.70
N VAL A 873 17.94 0.26 -63.84
CA VAL A 873 18.17 -0.88 -64.75
C VAL A 873 18.26 -0.42 -66.21
N SER A 874 17.43 0.54 -66.63
CA SER A 874 17.50 1.13 -67.97
C SER A 874 18.82 1.88 -68.19
N ALA A 875 19.28 2.64 -67.20
CA ALA A 875 20.55 3.36 -67.23
C ALA A 875 21.75 2.40 -67.26
N GLU A 876 21.75 1.34 -66.44
CA GLU A 876 22.76 0.27 -66.48
C GLU A 876 22.80 -0.45 -67.83
N THR A 877 21.64 -0.71 -68.42
CA THR A 877 21.54 -1.32 -69.76
C THR A 877 22.09 -0.38 -70.83
N LYS A 878 21.77 0.93 -70.77
CA LYS A 878 22.35 1.96 -71.66
C LYS A 878 23.88 2.02 -71.52
N MET A 879 24.40 2.01 -70.29
CA MET A 879 25.84 2.00 -70.02
C MET A 879 26.53 0.73 -70.55
N SER A 880 25.93 -0.44 -70.32
CA SER A 880 26.47 -1.73 -70.76
C SER A 880 26.50 -1.89 -72.28
N ASN A 881 25.48 -1.36 -72.98
CA ASN A 881 25.42 -1.39 -74.44
C ASN A 881 26.47 -0.49 -75.10
N ILE A 882 26.81 0.65 -74.49
CA ILE A 882 27.86 1.56 -74.98
C ILE A 882 29.25 0.90 -74.90
N VAL A 883 29.52 0.12 -73.85
CA VAL A 883 30.78 -0.63 -73.69
C VAL A 883 30.94 -1.74 -74.74
N MET A 884 29.84 -2.26 -75.28
CA MET A 884 29.84 -3.39 -76.23
C MET A 884 29.84 -2.98 -77.71
N THR A 885 29.52 -1.72 -78.08
CA THR A 885 29.24 -1.35 -79.48
C THR A 885 30.15 -0.32 -80.15
N ASP A 886 31.12 0.31 -79.46
CA ASP A 886 31.90 1.40 -80.07
C ASP A 886 33.41 1.12 -80.10
N GLN A 887 33.97 0.88 -81.30
CA GLN A 887 35.43 0.86 -81.54
C GLN A 887 36.01 2.26 -81.80
N HIS A 888 35.19 3.31 -81.86
CA HIS A 888 35.61 4.73 -81.88
C HIS A 888 34.57 5.64 -81.19
N PRO A 889 34.72 5.99 -79.89
CA PRO A 889 33.69 6.71 -79.16
C PRO A 889 33.63 8.19 -79.59
N GLN A 890 32.51 8.63 -80.18
CA GLN A 890 32.22 10.05 -80.41
C GLN A 890 31.69 10.77 -79.15
N ARG A 891 31.41 10.06 -78.06
CA ARG A 891 30.98 10.61 -76.76
C ARG A 891 31.90 10.15 -75.64
N SER A 892 32.34 11.06 -74.79
CA SER A 892 33.13 10.68 -73.62
C SER A 892 32.23 10.07 -72.54
N ILE A 893 32.76 9.16 -71.72
CA ILE A 893 32.06 8.58 -70.57
C ILE A 893 31.53 9.69 -69.63
N ARG A 894 32.22 10.84 -69.60
CA ARG A 894 31.84 12.00 -68.81
C ARG A 894 30.55 12.66 -69.30
N ASP A 895 30.33 12.68 -70.61
CA ASP A 895 29.11 13.24 -71.21
C ASP A 895 27.90 12.35 -70.93
N VAL A 896 28.09 11.02 -70.97
CA VAL A 896 27.05 10.03 -70.64
C VAL A 896 26.67 10.11 -69.16
N LEU A 897 27.66 10.29 -68.27
CA LEU A 897 27.40 10.49 -66.84
C LEU A 897 26.58 11.77 -66.61
N GLN A 898 26.95 12.86 -67.30
CA GLN A 898 26.27 14.15 -67.15
C GLN A 898 24.82 14.11 -67.67
N ASP A 899 24.58 13.45 -68.81
CA ASP A 899 23.24 13.22 -69.35
C ASP A 899 22.38 12.36 -68.39
N LEU A 900 22.96 11.30 -67.82
CA LEU A 900 22.27 10.45 -66.83
C LEU A 900 21.95 11.19 -65.53
N MET A 901 22.83 12.10 -65.06
CA MET A 901 22.57 12.92 -63.88
C MET A 901 21.45 13.94 -64.11
N ILE A 902 21.36 14.52 -65.32
CA ILE A 902 20.27 15.41 -65.71
C ILE A 902 18.97 14.62 -65.84
N GLU A 903 19.01 13.43 -66.45
CA GLU A 903 17.86 12.52 -66.58
C GLU A 903 17.35 12.10 -65.19
N ALA A 904 18.25 11.73 -64.27
CA ALA A 904 17.93 11.39 -62.88
C ALA A 904 17.25 12.56 -62.14
N SER A 905 17.83 13.76 -62.23
CA SER A 905 17.26 14.96 -61.59
C SER A 905 15.89 15.32 -62.17
N GLY A 906 15.70 15.16 -63.48
CA GLY A 906 14.41 15.38 -64.14
C GLY A 906 13.36 14.36 -63.73
N LYS A 907 13.74 13.08 -63.62
CA LYS A 907 12.87 12.01 -63.15
C LYS A 907 12.48 12.21 -61.68
N LEU A 908 13.44 12.56 -60.81
CA LEU A 908 13.18 12.89 -59.40
C LEU A 908 12.17 14.03 -59.26
N SER A 909 12.34 15.13 -60.02
CA SER A 909 11.41 16.27 -59.99
C SER A 909 10.02 15.95 -60.58
N LEU A 910 9.92 14.96 -61.46
CA LEU A 910 8.65 14.52 -62.01
C LEU A 910 7.86 13.71 -60.98
N GLU A 911 8.52 12.74 -60.35
CA GLU A 911 7.90 11.89 -59.31
C GLU A 911 7.56 12.71 -58.05
N GLU A 912 8.38 13.72 -57.70
CA GLU A 912 8.10 14.68 -56.62
C GLU A 912 6.84 15.52 -56.86
N LYS A 913 6.35 15.62 -58.10
CA LYS A 913 5.09 16.30 -58.43
C LYS A 913 3.88 15.36 -58.53
N GLU A 914 4.12 14.05 -58.63
CA GLU A 914 3.06 13.03 -58.67
C GLU A 914 2.69 12.53 -57.26
N ILE A 915 3.63 12.63 -56.32
CA ILE A 915 3.43 12.50 -54.86
C ILE A 915 2.90 13.83 -54.32
#